data_AF-A0A922XB92-F1
#
_entry.id   AF-A0A922XB92-F1
#
_cell.length_a   1.000
_cell.length_b   1.000
_cell.length_c   1.000
_cell.angle_alpha   90.00
_cell.angle_beta   90.00
_cell.angle_gamma   90.00
#
_symmetry.space_group_name_H-M   'P 1'
#
loop_
_entity.id
_entity.type
_entity.pdbx_description
1 polymer ?
#
loop_
_entity_poly.entity_id
_entity_poly.type
_entity_poly.pdbx_seq_one_letter_code
_entity_poly.pdbx_strand_id
1 'polypeptide(L)'
;MPTSAVDDKTDQLETLLDERILILDGAMGTQIQDLRLDEAAVRGERFADHDKDLKNFADILCITRPDDITAIHRRYLEAGADIIETNTFGASPVGMEEFGLPLDLVAEINAAAVACARVAVEEMNAKTPDRPRFIAGSIGPTTKQTAISTKVDDPSYRGTTFDEMSESYYAQVASLIEAGVDILLPETFIDTLNLKACLFAIQRYFDETGCRVPVMASGTFDKGGATFVSGQSIEAFWNAISHFPLLSVGMNCALGPDVMRPHIEALSGVATTRISCHSNAGLPNEMGLFDLGPDAMAKMVGEYADNGWVNILGGCCGTTPHHIAAIARRVGRLGPHKRTTAAPWLRLSGTLPMTLRPESNFLMIGERTNVTGSKKFAKLIKNEQYEDAIEVARQQVEGGANVIDVNMDEGLLDGEAVMTKFLRLIAGENDIAAVPVMIDSSKWTVLEAGLKAVQGKAIVNSISMKDGEAEFLRRARLCRQYGAAVVVMAFDEEGQAATEDDKVRICKRAYDLLVGEIGFPPQDIIFDPNILTVATGIEEHNNYAVDFINATRRIKAECPGVHISGGVSNVSFSFRGNDAVREAIHSAFLYHAIKAGLDMGIVNAGQLAVYEDIEPTLKELVEDVILNRRPDATERLVDFAETIKGQGAGASSATADDEWRNGPVEERLKHALLKGVVKHIDEDVEEARQKYPSGLAIIEGPLMDAMSIVGDLFGQGKMFLPQVVKSARVMKKAVAYLTPFMEEEKVAAGTVGQPRARVLLATVKGDVHDIGKNIVGVVLGCNNFEAIDMGVMVSCEKILEKALEENVDLIGLSGLITPSLDEMVHVAREMKRTGMHMPLLIGGATTSAKHTAVKIAPAYDGCVAHVLDASRSVGVVEKLINPEAREKFFSDNIELQKQLVASYSQRQAVELAPYAEAKAKRFATDWKTVDVPRPSFIGGRVLSSKSAPADAAGTNGDEAAAVKTIDLRELRKYIDWSPFFLTWEMKGKYPKIFKDPNLGKEAKKLFDDANALLDRIIDEQLLEARGVYGFWPAAADGEDIIVYADNTRKAEQTRFHGLRQQWRRKGQETFYSLADFIAPVGAVDANRRPIEDFIGAFAVTAGLGCDELAKQFDADHDDYNSIMTKALADRLAEAFAEWLHQRARRDWGYGVNEQFSEEQLIEENYRGIRPAPGYPAQPDHTEKPIIFDLLDATTKTGMILTESLAMHPAASVSGLYFAHPQSRYFAVDRIDREQVEDYARRKGMTVPEIERWLSPNLGYEP
;
A
#
# COMPACT_ATOMS: atom_id res chain seq x y z
N MET A 1 -24.60 26.40 40.48
CA MET A 1 -25.46 25.34 41.04
C MET A 1 -24.93 24.02 40.49
N PRO A 2 -24.95 22.90 41.22
CA PRO A 2 -24.54 21.64 40.63
C PRO A 2 -25.61 21.25 39.60
N THR A 3 -25.27 21.40 38.32
CA THR A 3 -26.04 20.84 37.20
C THR A 3 -26.29 19.37 37.51
N SER A 4 -27.55 18.93 37.41
CA SER A 4 -27.90 17.52 37.58
C SER A 4 -26.96 16.70 36.69
N ALA A 5 -26.21 15.78 37.29
CA ALA A 5 -25.31 14.90 36.54
C ALA A 5 -26.11 14.23 35.42
N VAL A 6 -25.78 14.56 34.17
CA VAL A 6 -26.28 13.81 33.01
C VAL A 6 -25.85 12.36 33.22
N ASP A 7 -26.79 11.43 33.13
CA ASP A 7 -26.55 10.02 33.37
C ASP A 7 -25.78 9.45 32.18
N ASP A 8 -24.45 9.32 32.29
CA ASP A 8 -23.57 8.85 31.23
C ASP A 8 -23.91 7.40 30.83
N LYS A 9 -24.40 7.23 29.60
CA LYS A 9 -24.85 5.94 29.04
C LYS A 9 -23.75 5.16 28.31
N THR A 10 -22.49 5.63 28.35
CA THR A 10 -21.38 5.03 27.59
C THR A 10 -21.26 3.53 27.83
N ASP A 11 -21.09 3.09 29.08
CA ASP A 11 -20.89 1.66 29.41
C ASP A 11 -22.05 0.77 28.94
N GLN A 12 -23.28 1.29 29.05
CA GLN A 12 -24.48 0.58 28.63
C GLN A 12 -24.51 0.41 27.10
N LEU A 13 -24.20 1.47 26.35
CA LEU A 13 -24.14 1.44 24.89
C LEU A 13 -23.00 0.55 24.38
N GLU A 14 -21.82 0.65 24.98
CA GLU A 14 -20.68 -0.20 24.63
C GLU A 14 -20.98 -1.69 24.82
N THR A 15 -21.61 -2.04 25.95
CA THR A 15 -22.04 -3.42 26.24
C THR A 15 -23.02 -3.91 25.17
N LEU A 16 -24.04 -3.10 24.84
CA LEU A 16 -25.04 -3.49 23.84
C LEU A 16 -24.45 -3.66 22.45
N LEU A 17 -23.51 -2.80 22.04
CA LEU A 17 -22.86 -2.85 20.74
C LEU A 17 -21.89 -4.03 20.59
N ASP A 18 -21.39 -4.55 21.70
CA ASP A 18 -20.56 -5.77 21.73
C ASP A 18 -21.45 -7.04 21.69
N GLU A 19 -22.70 -6.95 22.16
CA GLU A 19 -23.66 -8.07 22.17
C GLU A 19 -24.48 -8.20 20.88
N ARG A 20 -24.88 -7.08 20.27
CA ARG A 20 -25.77 -7.07 19.10
C ARG A 20 -25.60 -5.83 18.23
N ILE A 21 -26.10 -5.92 16.99
CA ILE A 21 -26.23 -4.77 16.10
C ILE A 21 -27.39 -3.88 16.60
N LEU A 22 -27.10 -2.59 16.84
CA LEU A 22 -28.12 -1.60 17.18
C LEU A 22 -28.73 -0.97 15.94
N ILE A 23 -30.01 -0.60 16.04
CA ILE A 23 -30.75 0.00 14.93
C ILE A 23 -30.92 1.50 15.15
N LEU A 24 -30.36 2.31 14.27
CA LEU A 24 -30.65 3.75 14.14
C LEU A 24 -31.95 3.93 13.34
N ASP A 25 -32.64 5.04 13.51
CA ASP A 25 -33.87 5.33 12.79
C ASP A 25 -33.64 5.71 11.31
N GLY A 26 -34.71 6.22 10.68
CA GLY A 26 -34.73 6.59 9.26
C GLY A 26 -34.82 8.11 9.07
N ALA A 27 -35.04 8.56 7.83
CA ALA A 27 -35.12 9.98 7.53
C ALA A 27 -36.28 10.73 8.22
N MET A 28 -35.95 11.62 9.14
CA MET A 28 -36.88 12.63 9.69
C MET A 28 -37.44 13.54 8.59
N GLY A 29 -36.57 14.09 7.73
CA GLY A 29 -36.97 15.05 6.69
C GLY A 29 -38.00 14.49 5.70
N THR A 30 -37.83 13.24 5.24
CA THR A 30 -38.81 12.60 4.35
C THR A 30 -40.15 12.36 5.04
N GLN A 31 -40.16 12.01 6.33
CA GLN A 31 -41.40 11.85 7.09
C GLN A 31 -42.11 13.18 7.38
N ILE A 32 -41.37 14.29 7.53
CA ILE A 32 -41.95 15.63 7.61
C ILE A 32 -42.59 16.05 6.28
N GLN A 33 -41.94 15.75 5.15
CA GLN A 33 -42.49 16.04 3.82
C GLN A 33 -43.84 15.34 3.58
N ASP A 34 -44.03 14.12 4.12
CA ASP A 34 -45.30 13.38 4.05
C ASP A 34 -46.47 14.09 4.75
N LEU A 35 -46.20 14.99 5.71
CA LEU A 35 -47.22 15.81 6.38
C LEU A 35 -47.79 16.91 5.45
N ARG A 36 -47.10 17.21 4.34
CA ARG A 36 -47.52 18.21 3.33
C ARG A 36 -47.85 19.58 3.92
N LEU A 37 -47.04 20.03 4.89
CA LEU A 37 -47.21 21.32 5.54
C LEU A 37 -46.92 22.46 4.54
N ASP A 38 -47.77 23.48 4.57
CA ASP A 38 -47.52 24.75 3.90
C ASP A 38 -46.75 25.70 4.83
N GLU A 39 -46.32 26.85 4.29
CA GLU A 39 -45.48 27.79 5.04
C GLU A 39 -46.18 28.35 6.29
N ALA A 40 -47.49 28.60 6.21
CA ALA A 40 -48.27 29.04 7.37
C ALA A 40 -48.30 27.97 8.48
N ALA A 41 -48.42 26.69 8.10
CA ALA A 41 -48.41 25.58 9.04
C ALA A 41 -47.04 25.37 9.70
N VAL A 42 -45.93 25.61 8.98
CA VAL A 42 -44.55 25.52 9.50
C VAL A 42 -44.25 26.64 10.48
N ARG A 43 -44.61 27.89 10.15
CA ARG A 43 -44.43 29.07 11.03
C ARG A 43 -45.21 28.98 12.34
N GLY A 44 -46.39 28.37 12.30
CA GLY A 44 -47.33 28.38 13.42
C GLY A 44 -47.71 29.80 13.86
N GLU A 45 -48.24 29.94 15.07
CA GLU A 45 -48.69 31.24 15.58
C GLU A 45 -47.52 32.16 15.94
N ARG A 46 -46.42 31.60 16.47
CA ARG A 46 -45.30 32.37 17.00
C ARG A 46 -44.46 33.08 15.93
N PHE A 47 -44.31 32.46 14.76
CA PHE A 47 -43.48 32.98 13.66
C PHE A 47 -44.31 33.44 12.46
N ALA A 48 -45.62 33.69 12.66
CA ALA A 48 -46.55 34.07 11.59
C ALA A 48 -46.04 35.28 10.78
N ASP A 49 -45.50 36.29 11.48
CA ASP A 49 -45.01 37.55 10.91
C ASP A 49 -43.52 37.52 10.53
N HIS A 50 -42.86 36.35 10.54
CA HIS A 50 -41.45 36.24 10.16
C HIS A 50 -41.23 36.60 8.68
N ASP A 51 -40.16 37.34 8.38
CA ASP A 51 -39.92 37.96 7.08
C ASP A 51 -39.32 37.01 6.03
N LYS A 52 -38.78 35.86 6.46
CA LYS A 52 -38.23 34.81 5.60
C LYS A 52 -39.05 33.53 5.62
N ASP A 53 -38.95 32.75 4.55
CA ASP A 53 -39.57 31.42 4.43
C ASP A 53 -38.86 30.43 5.39
N LEU A 54 -39.63 29.72 6.22
CA LEU A 54 -39.13 28.73 7.19
C LEU A 54 -39.38 27.29 6.76
N LYS A 55 -40.03 27.05 5.62
CA LYS A 55 -40.43 25.72 5.16
C LYS A 55 -39.28 24.72 5.04
N ASN A 56 -38.08 25.20 4.73
CA ASN A 56 -36.88 24.38 4.58
C ASN A 56 -36.08 24.22 5.89
N PHE A 57 -36.54 24.81 7.00
CA PHE A 57 -35.91 24.67 8.31
C PHE A 57 -36.75 23.75 9.21
N ALA A 58 -36.63 22.44 8.96
CA ALA A 58 -37.45 21.41 9.60
C ALA A 58 -37.35 21.40 11.13
N ASP A 59 -36.22 21.83 11.68
CA ASP A 59 -35.92 21.90 13.12
C ASP A 59 -36.96 22.74 13.89
N ILE A 60 -37.53 23.78 13.27
CA ILE A 60 -38.52 24.67 13.93
C ILE A 60 -39.82 23.94 14.30
N LEU A 61 -40.12 22.83 13.62
CA LEU A 61 -41.32 22.03 13.87
C LEU A 61 -41.32 21.40 15.26
N CYS A 62 -40.17 21.30 15.91
CA CYS A 62 -40.08 20.90 17.32
C CYS A 62 -40.81 21.90 18.25
N ILE A 63 -40.95 23.17 17.84
CA ILE A 63 -41.69 24.21 18.58
C ILE A 63 -43.10 24.35 18.03
N THR A 64 -43.27 24.40 16.70
CA THR A 64 -44.57 24.73 16.09
C THR A 64 -45.49 23.53 15.91
N ARG A 65 -44.93 22.32 15.84
CA ARG A 65 -45.62 21.03 15.62
C ARG A 65 -45.03 19.87 16.46
N PRO A 66 -44.85 20.03 17.79
CA PRO A 66 -44.19 19.03 18.62
C PRO A 66 -44.87 17.65 18.61
N ASP A 67 -46.19 17.61 18.52
CA ASP A 67 -46.96 16.36 18.47
C ASP A 67 -46.67 15.53 17.20
N ASP A 68 -46.52 16.20 16.06
CA ASP A 68 -46.23 15.55 14.77
C ASP A 68 -44.81 14.95 14.78
N ILE A 69 -43.82 15.69 15.29
CA ILE A 69 -42.43 15.22 15.44
C ILE A 69 -42.35 14.04 16.42
N THR A 70 -43.02 14.15 17.58
CA THR A 70 -43.12 13.05 18.55
C THR A 70 -43.76 11.81 17.94
N ALA A 71 -44.78 11.98 17.08
CA ALA A 71 -45.41 10.87 16.37
C ALA A 71 -44.47 10.17 15.37
N ILE A 72 -43.59 10.92 14.70
CA ILE A 72 -42.58 10.34 13.79
C ILE A 72 -41.58 9.48 14.59
N HIS A 73 -41.02 10.00 15.69
CA HIS A 73 -40.12 9.22 16.56
C HIS A 73 -40.81 7.94 17.05
N ARG A 74 -42.06 8.03 17.51
CA ARG A 74 -42.84 6.88 17.96
C ARG A 74 -42.93 5.80 16.87
N ARG A 75 -43.16 6.17 15.61
CA ARG A 75 -43.25 5.23 14.49
C ARG A 75 -41.93 4.50 14.24
N TYR A 76 -40.77 5.17 14.35
CA TYR A 76 -39.47 4.52 14.20
C TYR A 76 -39.14 3.59 15.38
N LEU A 77 -39.49 3.99 16.61
CA LEU A 77 -39.34 3.12 17.78
C LEU A 77 -40.22 1.87 17.71
N GLU A 78 -41.46 2.02 17.24
CA GLU A 78 -42.38 0.90 16.98
C GLU A 78 -41.88 -0.01 15.85
N ALA A 79 -41.17 0.54 14.86
CA ALA A 79 -40.51 -0.23 13.80
C ALA A 79 -39.28 -0.99 14.30
N GLY A 80 -38.77 -0.68 15.50
CA GLY A 80 -37.67 -1.39 16.12
C GLY A 80 -36.34 -0.64 16.10
N ALA A 81 -36.33 0.69 15.99
CA ALA A 81 -35.15 1.49 16.29
C ALA A 81 -34.76 1.37 17.78
N ASP A 82 -33.45 1.28 18.03
CA ASP A 82 -32.82 1.36 19.36
C ASP A 82 -32.32 2.77 19.66
N ILE A 83 -31.88 3.49 18.62
CA ILE A 83 -31.39 4.87 18.68
C ILE A 83 -32.28 5.71 17.75
N ILE A 84 -32.73 6.88 18.22
CA ILE A 84 -33.43 7.86 17.39
C ILE A 84 -32.68 9.19 17.34
N GLU A 85 -32.64 9.79 16.17
CA GLU A 85 -32.01 11.10 15.96
C GLU A 85 -32.96 12.23 16.33
N THR A 86 -32.48 13.25 17.05
CA THR A 86 -33.25 14.48 17.27
C THR A 86 -33.43 15.25 15.97
N ASN A 87 -34.55 15.95 15.80
CA ASN A 87 -34.77 16.86 14.68
C ASN A 87 -34.02 18.18 14.90
N THR A 88 -32.68 18.13 14.81
CA THR A 88 -31.74 19.23 15.12
C THR A 88 -30.61 19.37 14.10
N PHE A 89 -30.75 18.79 12.91
CA PHE A 89 -29.72 18.78 11.87
C PHE A 89 -29.17 20.19 11.54
N GLY A 90 -30.03 21.21 11.53
CA GLY A 90 -29.68 22.59 11.22
C GLY A 90 -29.69 23.54 12.43
N ALA A 91 -29.99 23.05 13.64
CA ALA A 91 -30.24 23.85 14.84
C ALA A 91 -28.97 24.42 15.49
N SER A 92 -28.18 25.18 14.75
CA SER A 92 -26.98 25.89 15.20
C SER A 92 -26.98 27.35 14.74
N PRO A 93 -26.18 28.25 15.36
CA PRO A 93 -26.06 29.64 14.93
C PRO A 93 -25.80 29.83 13.42
N VAL A 94 -24.85 29.09 12.86
CA VAL A 94 -24.54 29.15 11.41
C VAL A 94 -25.66 28.54 10.57
N GLY A 95 -26.26 27.42 11.02
CA GLY A 95 -27.38 26.78 10.30
C GLY A 95 -28.65 27.65 10.24
N MET A 96 -28.87 28.50 11.25
CA MET A 96 -30.03 29.39 11.36
C MET A 96 -29.88 30.72 10.61
N GLU A 97 -28.67 31.09 10.18
CA GLU A 97 -28.37 32.38 9.56
C GLU A 97 -29.18 32.62 8.27
N GLU A 98 -29.32 31.60 7.43
CA GLU A 98 -30.09 31.66 6.18
C GLU A 98 -31.56 32.03 6.43
N PHE A 99 -32.12 31.55 7.54
CA PHE A 99 -33.51 31.75 7.94
C PHE A 99 -33.74 33.03 8.74
N GLY A 100 -32.68 33.77 9.11
CA GLY A 100 -32.80 35.03 9.85
C GLY A 100 -33.42 34.89 11.24
N LEU A 101 -33.32 33.69 11.85
CA LEU A 101 -33.87 33.43 13.17
C LEU A 101 -32.96 34.01 14.27
N PRO A 102 -33.54 34.54 15.38
CA PRO A 102 -32.77 34.97 16.53
C PRO A 102 -31.89 33.84 17.11
N LEU A 103 -30.62 34.14 17.41
CA LEU A 103 -29.65 33.14 17.88
C LEU A 103 -30.00 32.55 19.25
N ASP A 104 -30.78 33.26 20.07
CA ASP A 104 -31.30 32.77 21.35
C ASP A 104 -32.30 31.60 21.19
N LEU A 105 -32.83 31.38 19.98
CA LEU A 105 -33.68 30.22 19.69
C LEU A 105 -32.88 28.91 19.56
N VAL A 106 -31.55 28.94 19.39
CA VAL A 106 -30.73 27.71 19.28
C VAL A 106 -30.98 26.79 20.47
N ALA A 107 -30.91 27.33 21.69
CA ALA A 107 -31.13 26.54 22.90
C ALA A 107 -32.56 26.01 23.00
N GLU A 108 -33.54 26.83 22.62
CA GLU A 108 -34.95 26.47 22.69
C GLU A 108 -35.32 25.37 21.69
N ILE A 109 -34.85 25.47 20.44
CA ILE A 109 -35.12 24.49 19.39
C ILE A 109 -34.52 23.13 19.76
N ASN A 110 -33.24 23.10 20.16
CA ASN A 110 -32.58 21.87 20.57
C ASN A 110 -33.27 21.24 21.79
N ALA A 111 -33.64 22.04 22.80
CA ALA A 111 -34.37 21.55 23.97
C ALA A 111 -35.75 20.98 23.62
N ALA A 112 -36.49 21.65 22.73
CA ALA A 112 -37.78 21.17 22.24
C ALA A 112 -37.66 19.87 21.44
N ALA A 113 -36.62 19.72 20.62
CA ALA A 113 -36.36 18.51 19.86
C ALA A 113 -36.06 17.31 20.77
N VAL A 114 -35.20 17.51 21.78
CA VAL A 114 -34.91 16.48 22.79
C VAL A 114 -36.17 16.12 23.59
N ALA A 115 -37.02 17.11 23.92
CA ALA A 115 -38.29 16.84 24.60
C ALA A 115 -39.23 15.96 23.76
N CYS A 116 -39.34 16.22 22.45
CA CYS A 116 -40.16 15.41 21.54
C CYS A 116 -39.65 13.96 21.47
N ALA A 117 -38.33 13.77 21.31
CA ALA A 117 -37.71 12.44 21.30
C ALA A 117 -37.89 11.71 22.64
N ARG A 118 -37.70 12.42 23.77
CA ARG A 118 -37.81 11.86 25.12
C ARG A 118 -39.20 11.36 25.45
N VAL A 119 -40.26 12.08 25.07
CA VAL A 119 -41.64 11.60 25.24
C VAL A 119 -41.84 10.24 24.56
N ALA A 120 -41.40 10.10 23.29
CA ALA A 120 -41.53 8.85 22.56
C ALA A 120 -40.68 7.72 23.16
N VAL A 121 -39.45 8.01 23.61
CA VAL A 121 -38.55 7.06 24.25
C VAL A 121 -39.09 6.57 25.58
N GLU A 122 -39.57 7.45 26.45
CA GLU A 122 -40.15 7.09 27.75
C GLU A 122 -41.41 6.22 27.58
N GLU A 123 -42.29 6.56 26.64
CA GLU A 123 -43.46 5.74 26.31
C GLU A 123 -43.07 4.32 25.88
N MET A 124 -42.01 4.18 25.07
CA MET A 124 -41.57 2.87 24.55
C MET A 124 -40.78 2.06 25.57
N ASN A 125 -39.93 2.71 26.36
CA ASN A 125 -39.23 2.10 27.49
C ASN A 125 -40.22 1.60 28.55
N ALA A 126 -41.32 2.33 28.81
CA ALA A 126 -42.37 1.86 29.70
C ALA A 126 -43.09 0.60 29.16
N LYS A 127 -43.26 0.49 27.83
CA LYS A 127 -43.86 -0.70 27.18
C LYS A 127 -42.93 -1.92 27.16
N THR A 128 -41.62 -1.70 27.03
CA THR A 128 -40.61 -2.76 26.86
C THR A 128 -39.33 -2.39 27.60
N PRO A 129 -39.30 -2.56 28.93
CA PRO A 129 -38.20 -2.10 29.79
C PRO A 129 -36.87 -2.83 29.59
N ASP A 130 -36.91 -4.03 29.01
CA ASP A 130 -35.76 -4.89 28.72
C ASP A 130 -34.96 -4.46 27.48
N ARG A 131 -35.48 -3.51 26.71
CA ARG A 131 -34.83 -2.96 25.51
C ARG A 131 -34.69 -1.45 25.66
N PRO A 132 -33.61 -0.93 26.25
CA PRO A 132 -33.42 0.51 26.40
C PRO A 132 -33.32 1.20 25.02
N ARG A 133 -33.84 2.43 24.92
CA ARG A 133 -33.74 3.30 23.74
C ARG A 133 -32.96 4.55 24.10
N PHE A 134 -32.26 5.08 23.11
CA PHE A 134 -31.33 6.20 23.26
C PHE A 134 -31.67 7.33 22.28
N ILE A 135 -31.40 8.56 22.70
CA ILE A 135 -31.61 9.78 21.94
C ILE A 135 -30.24 10.28 21.45
N ALA A 136 -30.04 10.30 20.14
CA ALA A 136 -28.87 10.88 19.50
C ALA A 136 -29.15 12.32 19.08
N GLY A 137 -28.37 13.26 19.62
CA GLY A 137 -28.35 14.66 19.20
C GLY A 137 -27.76 14.78 17.79
N SER A 138 -28.58 14.87 16.75
CA SER A 138 -28.12 15.05 15.37
C SER A 138 -27.53 16.46 15.18
N ILE A 139 -26.31 16.51 14.64
CA ILE A 139 -25.55 17.72 14.33
C ILE A 139 -25.13 17.64 12.86
N GLY A 140 -25.75 18.45 12.01
CA GLY A 140 -25.42 18.51 10.58
C GLY A 140 -24.20 19.39 10.27
N PRO A 141 -23.68 19.35 9.03
CA PRO A 141 -22.45 20.03 8.62
C PRO A 141 -22.60 21.54 8.38
N THR A 142 -23.83 22.07 8.49
CA THR A 142 -24.25 23.42 8.04
C THR A 142 -24.12 23.66 6.54
N THR A 143 -24.51 24.85 6.06
CA THR A 143 -24.37 25.27 4.66
C THR A 143 -23.00 25.89 4.34
N LYS A 144 -22.17 26.17 5.34
CA LYS A 144 -20.86 26.79 5.17
C LYS A 144 -19.73 25.76 5.23
N GLN A 145 -18.71 25.94 4.39
CA GLN A 145 -17.57 25.03 4.26
C GLN A 145 -16.27 25.77 4.61
N THR A 146 -15.33 25.05 5.22
CA THR A 146 -14.02 25.58 5.65
C THR A 146 -12.86 25.00 4.84
N ALA A 147 -13.02 23.84 4.20
CA ALA A 147 -11.96 23.21 3.40
C ALA A 147 -11.83 23.78 1.97
N ILE A 148 -12.93 24.16 1.31
CA ILE A 148 -12.93 24.66 -0.08
C ILE A 148 -13.37 26.12 -0.19
N SER A 149 -12.91 26.80 -1.25
CA SER A 149 -13.41 28.13 -1.58
C SER A 149 -14.79 28.10 -2.23
N THR A 150 -15.65 29.04 -1.83
CA THR A 150 -16.94 29.30 -2.49
C THR A 150 -16.84 30.39 -3.56
N LYS A 151 -15.63 30.89 -3.86
CA LYS A 151 -15.36 31.89 -4.90
C LYS A 151 -14.40 31.34 -5.94
N VAL A 152 -14.81 31.42 -7.20
CA VAL A 152 -14.02 30.89 -8.34
C VAL A 152 -12.77 31.74 -8.60
N ASP A 153 -12.84 33.04 -8.35
CA ASP A 153 -11.77 34.01 -8.58
C ASP A 153 -10.76 34.13 -7.42
N ASP A 154 -11.06 33.54 -6.27
CA ASP A 154 -10.16 33.48 -5.11
C ASP A 154 -10.19 32.10 -4.46
N PRO A 155 -9.27 31.19 -4.85
CA PRO A 155 -9.18 29.83 -4.28
C PRO A 155 -8.84 29.81 -2.78
N SER A 156 -8.35 30.92 -2.20
CA SER A 156 -8.00 31.03 -0.78
C SER A 156 -9.14 31.53 0.12
N TYR A 157 -10.23 32.04 -0.47
CA TYR A 157 -11.39 32.53 0.26
C TYR A 157 -12.13 31.40 0.98
N ARG A 158 -12.73 31.67 2.14
CA ARG A 158 -13.67 30.76 2.84
C ARG A 158 -14.88 31.56 3.32
N GLY A 159 -16.07 30.99 3.23
CA GLY A 159 -17.32 31.64 3.65
C GLY A 159 -17.51 31.72 5.16
N THR A 160 -16.68 31.01 5.92
CA THR A 160 -16.61 31.02 7.38
C THR A 160 -15.21 30.59 7.84
N THR A 161 -14.95 30.66 9.14
CA THR A 161 -13.68 30.22 9.75
C THR A 161 -13.89 29.02 10.66
N PHE A 162 -12.80 28.32 10.97
CA PHE A 162 -12.82 27.22 11.94
C PHE A 162 -13.37 27.66 13.30
N ASP A 163 -12.99 28.84 13.78
CA ASP A 163 -13.41 29.37 15.07
C ASP A 163 -14.91 29.70 15.08
N GLU A 164 -15.44 30.35 14.03
CA GLU A 164 -16.88 30.60 13.89
C GLU A 164 -17.70 29.30 13.88
N MET A 165 -17.22 28.29 13.15
CA MET A 165 -17.86 26.97 13.11
C MET A 165 -17.79 26.27 14.46
N SER A 166 -16.64 26.31 15.14
CA SER A 166 -16.45 25.74 16.48
C SER A 166 -17.39 26.38 17.50
N GLU A 167 -17.51 27.72 17.52
CA GLU A 167 -18.46 28.41 18.41
C GLU A 167 -19.91 28.06 18.11
N SER A 168 -20.26 27.94 16.81
CA SER A 168 -21.59 27.52 16.38
C SER A 168 -21.93 26.12 16.90
N TYR A 169 -21.01 25.16 16.73
CA TYR A 169 -21.20 23.81 17.24
C TYR A 169 -21.22 23.78 18.78
N TYR A 170 -20.38 24.57 19.45
CA TYR A 170 -20.36 24.63 20.91
C TYR A 170 -21.73 25.03 21.47
N ALA A 171 -22.37 26.05 20.90
CA ALA A 171 -23.71 26.49 21.31
C ALA A 171 -24.77 25.38 21.15
N GLN A 172 -24.71 24.64 20.05
CA GLN A 172 -25.61 23.51 19.79
C GLN A 172 -25.34 22.34 20.75
N VAL A 173 -24.08 21.94 20.90
CA VAL A 173 -23.64 20.85 21.79
C VAL A 173 -24.04 21.12 23.23
N ALA A 174 -23.80 22.33 23.73
CA ALA A 174 -24.22 22.74 25.06
C ALA A 174 -25.74 22.58 25.24
N SER A 175 -26.51 23.05 24.26
CA SER A 175 -27.98 22.97 24.29
C SER A 175 -28.49 21.53 24.29
N LEU A 176 -27.89 20.64 23.49
CA LEU A 176 -28.26 19.23 23.40
C LEU A 176 -27.96 18.49 24.71
N ILE A 177 -26.75 18.67 25.27
CA ILE A 177 -26.34 18.00 26.51
C ILE A 177 -27.18 18.50 27.70
N GLU A 178 -27.38 19.81 27.82
CA GLU A 178 -28.22 20.39 28.88
C GLU A 178 -29.68 19.92 28.80
N ALA A 179 -30.18 19.68 27.59
CA ALA A 179 -31.51 19.13 27.38
C ALA A 179 -31.60 17.62 27.68
N GLY A 180 -30.47 16.92 27.74
CA GLY A 180 -30.35 15.52 28.16
C GLY A 180 -30.41 14.51 27.01
N VAL A 181 -29.60 14.69 25.96
CA VAL A 181 -29.31 13.63 24.96
C VAL A 181 -28.42 12.53 25.54
N ASP A 182 -28.52 11.32 24.98
CA ASP A 182 -27.69 10.18 25.38
C ASP A 182 -26.43 10.06 24.51
N ILE A 183 -26.48 10.51 23.25
CA ILE A 183 -25.40 10.42 22.26
C ILE A 183 -25.30 11.75 21.52
N LEU A 184 -24.11 12.20 21.12
CA LEU A 184 -23.93 13.23 20.09
C LEU A 184 -23.60 12.58 18.76
N LEU A 185 -24.27 13.02 17.68
CA LEU A 185 -24.09 12.48 16.34
C LEU A 185 -23.81 13.62 15.34
N PRO A 186 -22.54 14.05 15.21
CA PRO A 186 -22.05 14.70 14.01
C PRO A 186 -22.25 13.81 12.77
N GLU A 187 -23.20 14.14 11.91
CA GLU A 187 -23.52 13.34 10.72
C GLU A 187 -23.55 14.14 9.42
N THR A 188 -23.47 13.43 8.30
CA THR A 188 -23.47 13.99 6.94
C THR A 188 -22.31 14.95 6.68
N PHE A 189 -21.16 14.77 7.34
CA PHE A 189 -20.02 15.64 7.13
C PHE A 189 -19.36 15.36 5.78
N ILE A 190 -19.50 16.32 4.87
CA ILE A 190 -18.85 16.36 3.55
C ILE A 190 -17.48 17.05 3.58
N ASP A 191 -17.26 17.87 4.61
CA ASP A 191 -16.04 18.64 4.88
C ASP A 191 -15.44 18.17 6.21
N THR A 192 -14.28 17.54 6.17
CA THR A 192 -13.60 17.02 7.35
C THR A 192 -13.08 18.13 8.25
N LEU A 193 -12.75 19.32 7.72
CA LEU A 193 -12.32 20.44 8.54
C LEU A 193 -13.48 20.98 9.38
N ASN A 194 -14.70 20.99 8.85
CA ASN A 194 -15.91 21.26 9.62
C ASN A 194 -16.13 20.21 10.72
N LEU A 195 -15.90 18.92 10.41
CA LEU A 195 -16.04 17.86 11.40
C LEU A 195 -15.02 18.02 12.52
N LYS A 196 -13.77 18.34 12.19
CA LYS A 196 -12.73 18.68 13.19
C LYS A 196 -13.14 19.87 14.05
N ALA A 197 -13.76 20.91 13.49
CA ALA A 197 -14.29 22.03 14.28
C ALA A 197 -15.40 21.59 15.24
N CYS A 198 -16.30 20.70 14.80
CA CYS A 198 -17.34 20.12 15.64
C CYS A 198 -16.75 19.29 16.79
N LEU A 199 -15.83 18.37 16.49
CA LEU A 199 -15.16 17.53 17.49
C LEU A 199 -14.34 18.37 18.47
N PHE A 200 -13.68 19.43 17.98
CA PHE A 200 -12.97 20.39 18.82
C PHE A 200 -13.92 21.08 19.81
N ALA A 201 -15.09 21.53 19.35
CA ALA A 201 -16.11 22.16 20.19
C ALA A 201 -16.68 21.19 21.24
N ILE A 202 -16.93 19.93 20.86
CA ILE A 202 -17.37 18.88 21.78
C ILE A 202 -16.33 18.64 22.87
N GLN A 203 -15.05 18.46 22.49
CA GLN A 203 -13.97 18.25 23.45
C GLN A 203 -13.84 19.44 24.41
N ARG A 204 -13.95 20.67 23.89
CA ARG A 204 -13.92 21.88 24.71
C ARG A 204 -15.05 21.89 25.75
N TYR A 205 -16.27 21.56 25.34
CA TYR A 205 -17.40 21.48 26.26
C TYR A 205 -17.18 20.41 27.34
N PHE A 206 -16.66 19.24 26.97
CA PHE A 206 -16.33 18.16 27.91
C PHE A 206 -15.27 18.58 28.94
N ASP A 207 -14.24 19.32 28.51
CA ASP A 207 -13.17 19.76 29.40
C ASP A 207 -13.59 20.91 30.31
N GLU A 208 -14.45 21.81 29.84
CA GLU A 208 -14.96 22.94 30.64
C GLU A 208 -16.00 22.52 31.69
N THR A 209 -16.86 21.55 31.36
CA THR A 209 -18.02 21.18 32.21
C THR A 209 -17.82 19.88 32.98
N GLY A 210 -16.96 18.99 32.50
CA GLY A 210 -16.82 17.62 33.02
C GLY A 210 -17.99 16.69 32.68
N CYS A 211 -19.01 17.17 31.97
CA CYS A 211 -20.13 16.35 31.48
C CYS A 211 -19.75 15.69 30.16
N ARG A 212 -19.87 14.37 30.07
CA ARG A 212 -19.53 13.59 28.87
C ARG A 212 -20.70 12.71 28.45
N VAL A 213 -20.85 12.58 27.13
CA VAL A 213 -21.76 11.64 26.47
C VAL A 213 -21.00 11.00 25.31
N PRO A 214 -21.32 9.76 24.92
CA PRO A 214 -20.68 9.11 23.79
C PRO A 214 -20.93 9.88 22.49
N VAL A 215 -19.94 9.87 21.60
CA VAL A 215 -19.98 10.60 20.32
C VAL A 215 -19.85 9.62 19.16
N MET A 216 -20.79 9.68 18.23
CA MET A 216 -20.72 9.00 16.94
C MET A 216 -20.33 10.01 15.86
N ALA A 217 -19.56 9.64 14.84
CA ALA A 217 -19.27 10.53 13.72
C ALA A 217 -19.56 9.83 12.39
N SER A 218 -20.21 10.54 11.46
CA SER A 218 -20.51 10.00 10.13
C SER A 218 -20.09 10.97 9.02
N GLY A 219 -19.27 10.45 8.10
CA GLY A 219 -18.89 11.16 6.88
C GLY A 219 -19.80 10.83 5.70
N THR A 220 -19.84 11.72 4.71
CA THR A 220 -20.57 11.49 3.45
C THR A 220 -19.60 11.48 2.28
N PHE A 221 -19.64 10.38 1.52
CA PHE A 221 -18.68 10.08 0.46
C PHE A 221 -19.35 10.03 -0.90
N ASP A 222 -18.60 10.39 -1.93
CA ASP A 222 -18.99 10.21 -3.31
C ASP A 222 -18.84 8.73 -3.76
N LYS A 223 -19.15 8.47 -5.03
CA LYS A 223 -19.05 7.11 -5.59
C LYS A 223 -17.63 6.55 -5.56
N GLY A 224 -16.61 7.40 -5.63
CA GLY A 224 -15.18 7.03 -5.62
C GLY A 224 -14.61 6.78 -4.21
N GLY A 225 -15.40 6.97 -3.16
CA GLY A 225 -14.95 6.79 -1.78
C GLY A 225 -14.18 7.99 -1.23
N ALA A 226 -14.40 9.18 -1.79
CA ALA A 226 -13.84 10.43 -1.29
C ALA A 226 -14.92 11.31 -0.63
N THR A 227 -14.59 12.05 0.43
CA THR A 227 -15.49 13.07 1.00
C THR A 227 -15.75 14.17 -0.03
N PHE A 228 -17.00 14.63 -0.17
CA PHE A 228 -17.38 15.57 -1.25
C PHE A 228 -16.60 16.89 -1.29
N VAL A 229 -16.23 17.46 -0.14
CA VAL A 229 -15.57 18.77 -0.08
C VAL A 229 -14.08 18.64 0.18
N SER A 230 -13.68 17.86 1.18
CA SER A 230 -12.26 17.70 1.53
C SER A 230 -11.50 16.73 0.63
N GLY A 231 -12.18 16.03 -0.28
CA GLY A 231 -11.55 15.07 -1.21
C GLY A 231 -10.84 13.89 -0.55
N GLN A 232 -11.08 13.62 0.73
CA GLN A 232 -10.37 12.61 1.49
C GLN A 232 -10.88 11.21 1.20
N SER A 233 -9.97 10.30 0.87
CA SER A 233 -10.23 8.86 0.91
C SER A 233 -10.62 8.39 2.32
N ILE A 234 -11.25 7.22 2.41
CA ILE A 234 -11.79 6.66 3.65
C ILE A 234 -10.74 6.54 4.77
N GLU A 235 -9.55 6.02 4.46
CA GLU A 235 -8.47 5.91 5.45
C GLU A 235 -7.90 7.29 5.83
N ALA A 236 -7.81 8.23 4.88
CA ALA A 236 -7.35 9.60 5.16
C ALA A 236 -8.33 10.35 6.09
N PHE A 237 -9.64 10.17 5.87
CA PHE A 237 -10.70 10.67 6.73
C PHE A 237 -10.58 10.11 8.15
N TRP A 238 -10.43 8.79 8.28
CA TRP A 238 -10.24 8.15 9.59
C TRP A 238 -8.99 8.67 10.30
N ASN A 239 -7.84 8.76 9.61
CA ASN A 239 -6.61 9.29 10.19
C ASN A 239 -6.79 10.72 10.72
N ALA A 240 -7.60 11.56 10.04
CA ALA A 240 -7.86 12.93 10.44
C ALA A 240 -8.69 13.06 11.74
N ILE A 241 -9.61 12.13 12.01
CA ILE A 241 -10.56 12.23 13.14
C ILE A 241 -10.33 11.22 14.27
N SER A 242 -9.49 10.20 14.06
CA SER A 242 -9.20 9.12 15.03
C SER A 242 -8.60 9.59 16.37
N HIS A 243 -8.17 10.85 16.45
CA HIS A 243 -7.69 11.48 17.68
C HIS A 243 -8.80 11.65 18.73
N PHE A 244 -10.07 11.70 18.30
CA PHE A 244 -11.22 11.85 19.18
C PHE A 244 -11.75 10.46 19.62
N PRO A 245 -12.11 10.26 20.91
CA PRO A 245 -12.61 8.98 21.42
C PRO A 245 -14.07 8.72 20.98
N LEU A 246 -14.26 8.31 19.73
CA LEU A 246 -15.58 8.04 19.14
C LEU A 246 -16.15 6.68 19.60
N LEU A 247 -17.45 6.65 19.92
CA LEU A 247 -18.25 5.44 20.12
C LEU A 247 -18.34 4.63 18.82
N SER A 248 -18.59 5.32 17.69
CA SER A 248 -18.56 4.74 16.36
C SER A 248 -18.15 5.76 15.30
N VAL A 249 -17.63 5.25 14.18
CA VAL A 249 -17.40 6.00 12.94
C VAL A 249 -18.17 5.35 11.81
N GLY A 250 -18.71 6.13 10.89
CA GLY A 250 -19.55 5.59 9.84
C GLY A 250 -19.68 6.45 8.61
N MET A 251 -20.63 6.04 7.78
CA MET A 251 -21.04 6.78 6.60
C MET A 251 -22.55 6.80 6.43
N ASN A 252 -23.04 7.91 5.89
CA ASN A 252 -24.45 8.13 5.67
C ASN A 252 -24.72 9.03 4.47
N CYS A 253 -25.95 8.98 3.98
CA CYS A 253 -26.47 9.79 2.88
C CYS A 253 -25.70 9.61 1.55
N ALA A 254 -26.06 10.40 0.53
CA ALA A 254 -25.55 10.42 -0.85
C ALA A 254 -25.67 9.13 -1.68
N LEU A 255 -25.40 7.97 -1.10
CA LEU A 255 -25.27 6.69 -1.78
C LEU A 255 -26.32 5.68 -1.28
N GLY A 256 -26.70 4.78 -2.19
CA GLY A 256 -27.44 3.57 -1.85
C GLY A 256 -26.51 2.50 -1.23
N PRO A 257 -27.08 1.45 -0.63
CA PRO A 257 -26.29 0.39 0.01
C PRO A 257 -25.46 -0.45 -0.98
N ASP A 258 -25.85 -0.54 -2.24
CA ASP A 258 -25.05 -1.19 -3.27
C ASP A 258 -23.71 -0.46 -3.52
N VAL A 259 -23.74 0.87 -3.52
CA VAL A 259 -22.55 1.71 -3.78
C VAL A 259 -21.72 1.93 -2.51
N MET A 260 -22.32 2.00 -1.32
CA MET A 260 -21.59 2.15 -0.05
C MET A 260 -20.81 0.90 0.37
N ARG A 261 -21.16 -0.28 -0.17
CA ARG A 261 -20.59 -1.56 0.26
C ARG A 261 -19.05 -1.59 0.30
N PRO A 262 -18.30 -1.29 -0.79
CA PRO A 262 -16.83 -1.31 -0.75
C PRO A 262 -16.26 -0.29 0.23
N HIS A 263 -16.97 0.81 0.46
CA HIS A 263 -16.53 1.87 1.36
C HIS A 263 -16.67 1.46 2.83
N ILE A 264 -17.75 0.76 3.19
CA ILE A 264 -17.93 0.16 4.52
C ILE A 264 -16.87 -0.91 4.79
N GLU A 265 -16.57 -1.74 3.78
CA GLU A 265 -15.53 -2.75 3.87
C GLU A 265 -14.16 -2.11 4.18
N ALA A 266 -13.77 -1.08 3.41
CA ALA A 266 -12.54 -0.34 3.64
C ALA A 266 -12.48 0.32 5.03
N LEU A 267 -13.57 0.97 5.47
CA LEU A 267 -13.63 1.61 6.78
C LEU A 267 -13.50 0.58 7.92
N SER A 268 -14.17 -0.57 7.80
CA SER A 268 -14.10 -1.65 8.79
C SER A 268 -12.68 -2.25 8.94
N GLY A 269 -11.87 -2.18 7.88
CA GLY A 269 -10.48 -2.63 7.90
C GLY A 269 -9.50 -1.69 8.60
N VAL A 270 -9.83 -0.39 8.73
CA VAL A 270 -8.90 0.63 9.24
C VAL A 270 -9.33 1.26 10.57
N ALA A 271 -10.62 1.33 10.85
CA ALA A 271 -11.13 1.94 12.07
C ALA A 271 -10.93 1.04 13.30
N THR A 272 -10.42 1.63 14.39
CA THR A 272 -10.23 0.95 15.68
C THR A 272 -11.44 1.04 16.61
N THR A 273 -12.50 1.69 16.14
CA THR A 273 -13.79 1.83 16.85
C THR A 273 -14.90 1.10 16.10
N ARG A 274 -16.13 1.18 16.61
CA ARG A 274 -17.31 0.51 16.04
C ARG A 274 -17.75 1.21 14.75
N ILE A 275 -18.42 0.46 13.87
CA ILE A 275 -18.82 0.96 12.55
C ILE A 275 -20.32 1.21 12.51
N SER A 276 -20.72 2.40 12.04
CA SER A 276 -22.11 2.75 11.78
C SER A 276 -22.38 2.95 10.29
N CYS A 277 -23.57 2.59 9.81
CA CYS A 277 -24.00 2.85 8.44
C CYS A 277 -25.49 3.13 8.36
N HIS A 278 -25.86 4.26 7.74
CA HIS A 278 -27.24 4.61 7.43
C HIS A 278 -27.36 5.16 6.01
N SER A 279 -27.47 4.25 5.05
CA SER A 279 -27.54 4.55 3.61
C SER A 279 -28.88 5.16 3.19
N ASN A 280 -28.94 5.77 2.00
CA ASN A 280 -30.22 6.14 1.40
C ASN A 280 -30.99 4.89 0.93
N ALA A 281 -32.30 5.04 0.71
CA ALA A 281 -33.12 4.05 0.03
C ALA A 281 -32.87 4.06 -1.49
N GLY A 282 -31.61 3.84 -1.88
CA GLY A 282 -31.12 3.97 -3.26
C GLY A 282 -30.75 5.41 -3.63
N LEU A 283 -30.39 5.62 -4.90
CA LEU A 283 -30.21 6.97 -5.44
C LEU A 283 -31.57 7.60 -5.75
N PRO A 284 -31.75 8.92 -5.58
CA PRO A 284 -32.98 9.58 -5.95
C PRO A 284 -33.20 9.50 -7.48
N ASN A 285 -34.43 9.22 -7.88
CA ASN A 285 -34.83 9.20 -9.29
C ASN A 285 -35.06 10.63 -9.84
N GLU A 286 -35.41 10.74 -11.13
CA GLU A 286 -35.64 12.03 -11.80
C GLU A 286 -36.74 12.89 -11.16
N MET A 287 -37.61 12.29 -10.34
CA MET A 287 -38.66 12.97 -9.58
C MET A 287 -38.25 13.28 -8.13
N GLY A 288 -37.01 13.01 -7.75
CA GLY A 288 -36.49 13.17 -6.39
C GLY A 288 -37.02 12.14 -5.39
N LEU A 289 -37.60 11.03 -5.86
CA LEU A 289 -38.13 9.94 -5.03
C LEU A 289 -37.10 8.81 -4.93
N PHE A 290 -37.26 7.98 -3.89
CA PHE A 290 -36.38 6.85 -3.60
C PHE A 290 -37.09 5.53 -3.90
N ASP A 291 -36.55 4.75 -4.84
CA ASP A 291 -37.22 3.57 -5.39
C ASP A 291 -36.86 2.26 -4.68
N LEU A 292 -35.82 2.25 -3.82
CA LEU A 292 -35.39 1.02 -3.15
C LEU A 292 -36.36 0.67 -2.02
N GLY A 293 -37.17 -0.38 -2.21
CA GLY A 293 -38.14 -0.81 -1.21
C GLY A 293 -37.53 -1.47 0.05
N PRO A 294 -38.33 -1.60 1.13
CA PRO A 294 -37.87 -2.11 2.44
C PRO A 294 -37.12 -3.44 2.40
N ASP A 295 -37.66 -4.46 1.74
CA ASP A 295 -37.06 -5.79 1.72
C ASP A 295 -35.76 -5.83 0.91
N ALA A 296 -35.66 -5.02 -0.16
CA ALA A 296 -34.47 -4.91 -0.98
C ALA A 296 -33.34 -4.20 -0.21
N MET A 297 -33.66 -3.09 0.45
CA MET A 297 -32.71 -2.36 1.31
C MET A 297 -32.23 -3.24 2.46
N ALA A 298 -33.14 -3.92 3.17
CA ALA A 298 -32.79 -4.82 4.26
C ALA A 298 -31.90 -5.98 3.80
N LYS A 299 -32.15 -6.54 2.59
CA LYS A 299 -31.29 -7.56 2.01
C LYS A 299 -29.87 -7.04 1.81
N MET A 300 -29.71 -5.89 1.14
CA MET A 300 -28.40 -5.33 0.81
C MET A 300 -27.61 -4.92 2.06
N VAL A 301 -28.24 -4.16 2.97
CA VAL A 301 -27.59 -3.73 4.22
C VAL A 301 -27.31 -4.93 5.14
N GLY A 302 -28.16 -5.96 5.09
CA GLY A 302 -27.95 -7.22 5.80
C GLY A 302 -26.66 -7.94 5.40
N GLU A 303 -26.17 -7.76 4.17
CA GLU A 303 -24.89 -8.32 3.73
C GLU A 303 -23.71 -7.71 4.49
N TYR A 304 -23.78 -6.44 4.91
CA TYR A 304 -22.72 -5.83 5.72
C TYR A 304 -22.59 -6.52 7.07
N ALA A 305 -23.74 -6.85 7.67
CA ALA A 305 -23.80 -7.59 8.92
C ALA A 305 -23.35 -9.04 8.75
N ASP A 306 -23.68 -9.69 7.62
CA ASP A 306 -23.20 -11.05 7.32
C ASP A 306 -21.67 -11.11 7.23
N ASN A 307 -21.03 -10.08 6.66
CA ASN A 307 -19.58 -9.97 6.59
C ASN A 307 -18.95 -9.46 7.90
N GLY A 308 -19.76 -9.15 8.91
CA GLY A 308 -19.30 -8.65 10.20
C GLY A 308 -18.61 -7.29 10.12
N TRP A 309 -19.12 -6.35 9.30
CA TRP A 309 -18.53 -5.03 9.09
C TRP A 309 -19.17 -3.88 9.88
N VAL A 310 -20.35 -4.10 10.46
CA VAL A 310 -21.15 -3.04 11.10
C VAL A 310 -21.57 -3.38 12.54
N ASN A 311 -21.72 -2.35 13.36
CA ASN A 311 -22.27 -2.40 14.72
C ASN A 311 -23.61 -1.65 14.84
N ILE A 312 -23.81 -0.61 14.01
CA ILE A 312 -25.03 0.20 13.98
C ILE A 312 -25.54 0.30 12.54
N LEU A 313 -26.83 0.05 12.34
CA LEU A 313 -27.49 0.17 11.03
C LEU A 313 -28.74 1.04 11.12
N GLY A 314 -28.92 1.95 10.18
CA GLY A 314 -30.14 2.74 10.04
C GLY A 314 -30.43 3.06 8.58
N GLY A 315 -31.11 4.18 8.33
CA GLY A 315 -31.13 4.73 6.98
C GLY A 315 -31.32 6.23 6.94
N CYS A 316 -30.86 6.84 5.85
CA CYS A 316 -30.96 8.27 5.62
C CYS A 316 -32.11 8.55 4.64
N CYS A 317 -31.93 9.44 3.65
CA CYS A 317 -32.97 9.90 2.74
C CYS A 317 -33.74 8.75 2.06
N GLY A 318 -35.07 8.86 2.08
CA GLY A 318 -35.99 7.84 1.55
C GLY A 318 -36.32 6.70 2.51
N THR A 319 -35.62 6.58 3.64
CA THR A 319 -35.81 5.47 4.59
C THR A 319 -37.01 5.73 5.51
N THR A 320 -38.05 4.91 5.38
CA THR A 320 -39.28 4.99 6.18
C THR A 320 -39.29 4.01 7.35
N PRO A 321 -40.24 4.10 8.31
CA PRO A 321 -40.38 3.09 9.38
C PRO A 321 -40.52 1.65 8.86
N HIS A 322 -41.06 1.45 7.65
CA HIS A 322 -41.14 0.11 7.05
C HIS A 322 -39.76 -0.46 6.68
N HIS A 323 -38.82 0.40 6.25
CA HIS A 323 -37.44 0.01 5.97
C HIS A 323 -36.73 -0.39 7.26
N ILE A 324 -36.84 0.44 8.32
CA ILE A 324 -36.26 0.15 9.62
C ILE A 324 -36.79 -1.17 10.20
N ALA A 325 -38.10 -1.44 10.08
CA ALA A 325 -38.68 -2.72 10.49
C ALA A 325 -38.17 -3.92 9.67
N ALA A 326 -37.85 -3.73 8.39
CA ALA A 326 -37.25 -4.77 7.57
C ALA A 326 -35.78 -5.03 7.95
N ILE A 327 -34.99 -3.96 8.15
CA ILE A 327 -33.59 -4.02 8.58
C ILE A 327 -33.50 -4.69 9.96
N ALA A 328 -34.26 -4.23 10.95
CA ALA A 328 -34.26 -4.78 12.30
C ALA A 328 -34.59 -6.29 12.32
N ARG A 329 -35.58 -6.72 11.53
CA ARG A 329 -35.91 -8.15 11.39
C ARG A 329 -34.78 -8.96 10.73
N ARG A 330 -34.07 -8.37 9.76
CA ARG A 330 -33.00 -9.05 9.01
C ARG A 330 -31.74 -9.27 9.85
N VAL A 331 -31.38 -8.31 10.71
CA VAL A 331 -30.10 -8.32 11.42
C VAL A 331 -30.19 -8.78 12.87
N GLY A 332 -31.39 -8.89 13.45
CA GLY A 332 -31.58 -9.24 14.87
C GLY A 332 -31.08 -10.63 15.31
N ARG A 333 -30.51 -11.44 14.41
CA ARG A 333 -29.87 -12.74 14.71
C ARG A 333 -28.38 -12.78 14.37
N LEU A 334 -27.82 -11.69 13.87
CA LEU A 334 -26.42 -11.60 13.44
C LEU A 334 -25.56 -11.00 14.55
N GLY A 335 -24.28 -11.41 14.57
CA GLY A 335 -23.28 -10.84 15.47
C GLY A 335 -22.78 -9.48 14.97
N PRO A 336 -22.40 -8.56 15.86
CA PRO A 336 -21.82 -7.27 15.49
C PRO A 336 -20.36 -7.40 15.01
N HIS A 337 -19.86 -6.38 14.32
CA HIS A 337 -18.45 -6.26 13.94
C HIS A 337 -17.52 -6.27 15.16
N LYS A 338 -16.40 -6.99 15.02
CA LYS A 338 -15.33 -7.00 16.02
C LYS A 338 -14.29 -5.95 15.67
N ARG A 339 -14.05 -5.02 16.59
CA ARG A 339 -13.08 -3.93 16.45
C ARG A 339 -11.74 -4.42 15.92
N THR A 340 -11.23 -3.75 14.89
CA THR A 340 -9.91 -4.01 14.34
C THR A 340 -8.82 -3.52 15.29
N THR A 341 -7.79 -4.34 15.50
CA THR A 341 -6.61 -3.92 16.28
C THR A 341 -5.61 -3.25 15.34
N ALA A 342 -5.38 -1.95 15.50
CA ALA A 342 -4.39 -1.24 14.70
C ALA A 342 -3.01 -1.26 15.36
N ALA A 343 -1.97 -1.50 14.56
CA ALA A 343 -0.60 -1.30 15.01
C ALA A 343 -0.34 0.17 15.37
N PRO A 344 0.49 0.46 16.39
CA PRO A 344 0.75 1.82 16.89
C PRO A 344 1.76 2.57 15.98
N TRP A 345 1.39 2.77 14.73
CA TRP A 345 2.21 3.48 13.74
C TRP A 345 1.83 4.96 13.66
N LEU A 346 2.79 5.81 13.27
CA LEU A 346 2.50 7.20 12.92
C LEU A 346 1.62 7.20 11.65
N ARG A 347 0.42 7.74 11.79
CA ARG A 347 -0.56 7.88 10.70
C ARG A 347 -0.87 9.36 10.50
N LEU A 348 -0.62 9.84 9.29
CA LEU A 348 -0.86 11.19 8.82
C LEU A 348 -1.85 11.15 7.65
N SER A 349 -2.35 12.32 7.24
CA SER A 349 -3.16 12.41 6.03
C SER A 349 -3.14 13.79 5.38
N GLY A 350 -3.11 13.79 4.05
CA GLY A 350 -3.66 14.87 3.22
C GLY A 350 -5.08 14.49 2.78
N THR A 351 -5.32 14.44 1.48
CA THR A 351 -6.47 13.74 0.86
C THR A 351 -6.25 12.23 0.77
N LEU A 352 -4.98 11.79 0.78
CA LEU A 352 -4.57 10.39 0.87
C LEU A 352 -3.94 10.08 2.24
N PRO A 353 -4.01 8.82 2.71
CA PRO A 353 -3.38 8.40 3.96
C PRO A 353 -1.87 8.27 3.77
N MET A 354 -1.11 8.55 4.83
CA MET A 354 0.33 8.34 4.87
C MET A 354 0.68 7.69 6.20
N THR A 355 1.17 6.45 6.15
CA THR A 355 1.47 5.65 7.35
C THR A 355 2.95 5.28 7.35
N LEU A 356 3.66 5.65 8.41
CA LEU A 356 5.06 5.28 8.62
C LEU A 356 5.12 3.93 9.34
N ARG A 357 5.48 2.89 8.59
CA ARG A 357 5.59 1.52 9.09
C ARG A 357 7.05 1.17 9.41
N PRO A 358 7.33 0.14 10.22
CA PRO A 358 8.71 -0.29 10.51
C PRO A 358 9.52 -0.64 9.26
N GLU A 359 8.86 -1.15 8.21
CA GLU A 359 9.44 -1.46 6.90
C GLU A 359 9.48 -0.28 5.93
N SER A 360 8.89 0.87 6.30
CA SER A 360 8.96 2.07 5.47
C SER A 360 10.38 2.60 5.40
N ASN A 361 10.76 3.05 4.22
CA ASN A 361 12.00 3.81 4.05
C ASN A 361 11.94 5.14 4.82
N PHE A 362 13.10 5.78 4.94
CA PHE A 362 13.22 7.13 5.50
C PHE A 362 12.20 8.10 4.88
N LEU A 363 11.40 8.75 5.73
CA LEU A 363 10.36 9.68 5.31
C LEU A 363 10.98 11.05 5.00
N MET A 364 10.86 11.49 3.75
CA MET A 364 11.38 12.77 3.29
C MET A 364 10.35 13.88 3.49
N ILE A 365 10.71 14.90 4.27
CA ILE A 365 9.91 16.11 4.46
C ILE A 365 10.54 17.22 3.60
N GLY A 366 9.79 17.77 2.64
CA GLY A 366 10.30 18.78 1.71
C GLY A 366 10.53 20.13 2.36
N GLU A 367 11.77 20.65 2.33
CA GLU A 367 12.21 21.87 3.03
C GLU A 367 12.02 23.21 2.28
N ARG A 368 11.67 23.18 0.99
CA ARG A 368 11.80 24.35 0.09
C ARG A 368 10.68 25.38 0.21
N THR A 369 9.57 25.01 0.82
CA THR A 369 8.40 25.86 1.14
C THR A 369 8.63 26.66 2.43
N ASN A 370 9.84 27.21 2.55
CA ASN A 370 10.33 27.89 3.74
C ASN A 370 10.87 29.29 3.38
N VAL A 371 10.24 30.34 3.93
CA VAL A 371 10.63 31.75 3.66
C VAL A 371 12.04 32.07 4.17
N THR A 372 12.49 31.41 5.23
CA THR A 372 13.85 31.63 5.77
C THR A 372 14.90 30.77 5.05
N GLY A 373 14.53 29.56 4.61
CA GLY A 373 15.43 28.57 4.02
C GLY A 373 15.58 28.64 2.50
N SER A 374 14.56 29.12 1.77
CA SER A 374 14.51 29.09 0.31
C SER A 374 14.41 30.48 -0.30
N LYS A 375 15.50 30.93 -0.93
CA LYS A 375 15.55 32.26 -1.60
C LYS A 375 14.48 32.43 -2.67
N LYS A 376 14.17 31.36 -3.42
CA LYS A 376 13.13 31.37 -4.46
C LYS A 376 11.77 31.57 -3.80
N PHE A 377 11.41 30.74 -2.83
CA PHE A 377 10.11 30.80 -2.15
C PHE A 377 9.92 32.13 -1.41
N ALA A 378 10.94 32.59 -0.67
CA ALA A 378 10.92 33.89 0.03
C ALA A 378 10.60 35.06 -0.90
N LYS A 379 11.20 35.08 -2.11
CA LYS A 379 10.94 36.11 -3.11
C LYS A 379 9.49 36.05 -3.61
N LEU A 380 8.99 34.85 -3.90
CA LEU A 380 7.64 34.65 -4.41
C LEU A 380 6.58 35.09 -3.39
N ILE A 381 6.72 34.67 -2.13
CA ILE A 381 5.80 35.05 -1.05
C ILE A 381 5.84 36.56 -0.78
N LYS A 382 7.04 37.18 -0.71
CA LYS A 382 7.18 38.63 -0.48
C LYS A 382 6.60 39.49 -1.62
N ASN A 383 6.58 38.95 -2.84
CA ASN A 383 6.01 39.61 -4.01
C ASN A 383 4.55 39.21 -4.26
N GLU A 384 3.94 38.44 -3.36
CA GLU A 384 2.57 37.91 -3.49
C GLU A 384 2.34 37.07 -4.76
N GLN A 385 3.41 36.45 -5.30
CA GLN A 385 3.36 35.55 -6.46
C GLN A 385 3.01 34.12 -6.00
N TYR A 386 1.79 33.92 -5.53
CA TYR A 386 1.36 32.67 -4.91
C TYR A 386 1.29 31.49 -5.89
N GLU A 387 0.92 31.69 -7.16
CA GLU A 387 0.87 30.63 -8.18
C GLU A 387 2.25 29.97 -8.37
N ASP A 388 3.29 30.79 -8.55
CA ASP A 388 4.67 30.30 -8.64
C ASP A 388 5.16 29.65 -7.33
N ALA A 389 4.61 30.06 -6.19
CA ALA A 389 4.96 29.49 -4.89
C ALA A 389 4.33 28.10 -4.69
N ILE A 390 3.12 27.88 -5.20
CA ILE A 390 2.46 26.57 -5.25
C ILE A 390 3.30 25.59 -6.08
N GLU A 391 3.87 26.04 -7.20
CA GLU A 391 4.74 25.21 -8.03
C GLU A 391 6.00 24.72 -7.28
N VAL A 392 6.52 25.50 -6.31
CA VAL A 392 7.61 25.03 -5.45
C VAL A 392 7.15 23.85 -4.57
N ALA A 393 5.92 23.86 -4.08
CA ALA A 393 5.35 22.75 -3.32
C ALA A 393 5.15 21.52 -4.23
N ARG A 394 4.59 21.69 -5.43
CA ARG A 394 4.39 20.60 -6.41
C ARG A 394 5.68 19.88 -6.76
N GLN A 395 6.73 20.65 -7.10
CA GLN A 395 8.04 20.10 -7.45
C GLN A 395 8.67 19.26 -6.33
N GLN A 396 8.35 19.55 -5.07
CA GLN A 396 8.83 18.74 -3.95
C GLN A 396 8.14 17.39 -3.90
N VAL A 397 6.81 17.35 -4.10
CA VAL A 397 6.03 16.10 -4.15
C VAL A 397 6.47 15.24 -5.33
N GLU A 398 6.59 15.82 -6.51
CA GLU A 398 7.11 15.13 -7.71
C GLU A 398 8.55 14.64 -7.52
N GLY A 399 9.35 15.39 -6.75
CA GLY A 399 10.70 15.03 -6.35
C GLY A 399 10.77 13.99 -5.21
N GLY A 400 9.64 13.44 -4.77
CA GLY A 400 9.57 12.35 -3.79
C GLY A 400 9.31 12.76 -2.34
N ALA A 401 9.00 14.03 -2.04
CA ALA A 401 8.63 14.44 -0.69
C ALA A 401 7.32 13.75 -0.25
N ASN A 402 7.36 13.09 0.91
CA ASN A 402 6.19 12.43 1.49
C ASN A 402 5.33 13.38 2.33
N VAL A 403 5.93 14.46 2.83
CA VAL A 403 5.32 15.53 3.62
C VAL A 403 5.93 16.86 3.18
N ILE A 404 5.19 17.95 3.24
CA ILE A 404 5.67 19.29 2.88
C ILE A 404 5.81 20.15 4.14
N ASP A 405 7.01 20.65 4.41
CA ASP A 405 7.26 21.63 5.49
C ASP A 405 6.95 23.04 5.02
N VAL A 406 6.00 23.72 5.66
CA VAL A 406 5.56 25.05 5.28
C VAL A 406 5.93 26.03 6.39
N ASN A 407 6.86 26.94 6.11
CA ASN A 407 7.32 27.96 7.03
C ASN A 407 7.16 29.37 6.43
N MET A 408 6.42 30.23 7.14
CA MET A 408 6.12 31.62 6.76
C MET A 408 6.72 32.65 7.73
N ASP A 409 7.68 32.24 8.56
CA ASP A 409 8.30 33.13 9.54
C ASP A 409 9.21 34.15 8.83
N GLU A 410 8.85 35.42 8.92
CA GLU A 410 9.71 36.53 8.54
C GLU A 410 9.22 37.81 9.23
N GLY A 411 10.15 38.67 9.66
CA GLY A 411 9.81 39.87 10.45
C GLY A 411 8.91 40.89 9.73
N LEU A 412 8.82 40.82 8.39
CA LEU A 412 8.05 41.73 7.55
C LEU A 412 6.73 41.11 7.03
N LEU A 413 6.45 39.84 7.31
CA LEU A 413 5.23 39.16 6.88
C LEU A 413 4.23 39.02 8.04
N ASP A 414 2.95 39.09 7.71
CA ASP A 414 1.89 38.62 8.60
C ASP A 414 1.81 37.09 8.53
N GLY A 415 2.55 36.42 9.41
CA GLY A 415 2.69 34.97 9.39
C GLY A 415 1.36 34.21 9.47
N GLU A 416 0.40 34.69 10.28
CA GLU A 416 -0.90 34.04 10.45
C GLU A 416 -1.71 34.11 9.15
N ALA A 417 -1.78 35.29 8.53
CA ALA A 417 -2.50 35.50 7.29
C ALA A 417 -1.85 34.75 6.11
N VAL A 418 -0.53 34.82 5.98
CA VAL A 418 0.22 34.20 4.87
C VAL A 418 0.19 32.68 4.98
N MET A 419 0.39 32.11 6.17
CA MET A 419 0.28 30.67 6.42
C MET A 419 -1.11 30.16 6.05
N THR A 420 -2.15 30.80 6.58
CA THR A 420 -3.54 30.44 6.31
C THR A 420 -3.85 30.51 4.81
N LYS A 421 -3.43 31.60 4.13
CA LYS A 421 -3.67 31.78 2.70
C LYS A 421 -2.98 30.70 1.89
N PHE A 422 -1.69 30.44 2.13
CA PHE A 422 -0.94 29.46 1.36
C PHE A 422 -1.47 28.03 1.56
N LEU A 423 -1.78 27.62 2.79
CA LEU A 423 -2.36 26.31 3.08
C LEU A 423 -3.71 26.11 2.38
N ARG A 424 -4.55 27.14 2.35
CA ARG A 424 -5.84 27.10 1.64
C ARG A 424 -5.70 27.00 0.12
N LEU A 425 -4.63 27.57 -0.44
CA LEU A 425 -4.33 27.49 -1.87
C LEU A 425 -3.86 26.08 -2.25
N ILE A 426 -2.89 25.53 -1.53
CA ILE A 426 -2.39 24.18 -1.83
C ILE A 426 -3.43 23.08 -1.57
N ALA A 427 -4.43 23.33 -0.71
CA ALA A 427 -5.57 22.44 -0.52
C ALA A 427 -6.44 22.29 -1.79
N GLY A 428 -6.38 23.24 -2.73
CA GLY A 428 -7.05 23.18 -4.03
C GLY A 428 -6.26 22.46 -5.11
N GLU A 429 -5.03 22.02 -4.83
CA GLU A 429 -4.13 21.39 -5.79
C GLU A 429 -3.99 19.90 -5.49
N ASN A 430 -4.60 19.03 -6.30
CA ASN A 430 -4.75 17.61 -6.00
C ASN A 430 -3.44 16.90 -5.61
N ASP A 431 -2.36 17.10 -6.37
CA ASP A 431 -1.06 16.43 -6.11
C ASP A 431 -0.45 16.87 -4.77
N ILE A 432 -0.63 18.15 -4.41
CA ILE A 432 -0.07 18.73 -3.18
C ILE A 432 -0.96 18.37 -1.99
N ALA A 433 -2.28 18.46 -2.16
CA ALA A 433 -3.26 18.11 -1.15
C ALA A 433 -3.22 16.61 -0.80
N ALA A 434 -2.71 15.75 -1.69
CA ALA A 434 -2.55 14.31 -1.45
C ALA A 434 -1.65 13.99 -0.26
N VAL A 435 -0.56 14.75 -0.07
CA VAL A 435 0.41 14.50 1.01
C VAL A 435 0.10 15.31 2.27
N PRO A 436 0.49 14.84 3.47
CA PRO A 436 0.37 15.62 4.69
C PRO A 436 1.24 16.88 4.69
N VAL A 437 0.86 17.85 5.53
CA VAL A 437 1.61 19.10 5.72
C VAL A 437 2.23 19.13 7.12
N MET A 438 3.50 19.55 7.17
CA MET A 438 4.19 19.96 8.39
C MET A 438 4.10 21.49 8.50
N ILE A 439 3.37 21.99 9.50
CA ILE A 439 3.18 23.42 9.74
C ILE A 439 4.34 23.89 10.60
N ASP A 440 5.21 24.73 10.03
CA ASP A 440 6.43 25.19 10.68
C ASP A 440 6.37 26.68 11.05
N SER A 441 6.55 26.96 12.34
CA SER A 441 6.71 28.31 12.87
C SER A 441 7.27 28.31 14.30
N SER A 442 8.04 29.34 14.61
CA SER A 442 8.48 29.69 15.96
C SER A 442 7.38 30.30 16.83
N LYS A 443 6.25 30.72 16.22
CA LYS A 443 5.11 31.39 16.89
C LYS A 443 3.91 30.45 16.97
N TRP A 444 3.44 30.21 18.19
CA TRP A 444 2.24 29.38 18.42
C TRP A 444 1.01 29.86 17.63
N THR A 445 0.79 31.17 17.53
CA THR A 445 -0.39 31.71 16.83
C THR A 445 -0.42 31.34 15.34
N VAL A 446 0.76 31.26 14.70
CA VAL A 446 0.89 30.83 13.30
C VAL A 446 0.65 29.32 13.16
N LEU A 447 1.19 28.52 14.08
CA LEU A 447 0.94 27.07 14.13
C LEU A 447 -0.56 26.78 14.28
N GLU A 448 -1.22 27.47 15.20
CA GLU A 448 -2.65 27.34 15.46
C GLU A 448 -3.49 27.80 14.26
N ALA A 449 -3.14 28.92 13.62
CA ALA A 449 -3.79 29.37 12.39
C ALA A 449 -3.66 28.35 11.25
N GLY A 450 -2.49 27.70 11.12
CA GLY A 450 -2.28 26.62 10.17
C GLY A 450 -3.13 25.38 10.46
N LEU A 451 -3.22 24.95 11.73
CA LEU A 451 -4.03 23.80 12.13
C LEU A 451 -5.52 24.00 11.81
N LYS A 452 -5.99 25.24 11.95
CA LYS A 452 -7.35 25.67 11.58
C LYS A 452 -7.60 25.73 10.07
N ALA A 453 -6.58 25.52 9.24
CA ALA A 453 -6.66 25.56 7.78
C ALA A 453 -6.42 24.20 7.10
N VAL A 454 -6.10 23.13 7.85
CA VAL A 454 -5.75 21.80 7.29
C VAL A 454 -6.79 20.74 7.67
N GLN A 455 -7.37 20.12 6.65
CA GLN A 455 -8.39 19.07 6.76
C GLN A 455 -7.85 17.72 7.26
N GLY A 456 -6.61 17.36 6.89
CA GLY A 456 -5.97 16.11 7.28
C GLY A 456 -5.30 16.12 8.65
N LYS A 457 -4.64 15.02 8.99
CA LYS A 457 -3.76 14.91 10.16
C LYS A 457 -2.36 15.43 9.80
N ALA A 458 -2.10 16.67 10.21
CA ALA A 458 -0.86 17.41 9.98
C ALA A 458 0.20 17.12 11.06
N ILE A 459 1.41 17.64 10.84
CA ILE A 459 2.48 17.68 11.85
C ILE A 459 2.71 19.14 12.28
N VAL A 460 2.81 19.39 13.59
CA VAL A 460 3.19 20.69 14.15
C VAL A 460 4.69 20.73 14.36
N ASN A 461 5.39 21.67 13.70
CA ASN A 461 6.83 21.90 13.84
C ASN A 461 7.09 23.32 14.38
N SER A 462 7.40 23.53 15.65
CA SER A 462 7.52 22.54 16.73
C SER A 462 7.06 23.15 18.05
N ILE A 463 6.87 22.29 19.05
CA ILE A 463 6.71 22.71 20.44
C ILE A 463 7.95 22.34 21.25
N SER A 464 8.19 23.02 22.37
CA SER A 464 9.32 22.75 23.26
C SER A 464 9.04 23.25 24.68
N MET A 465 9.94 22.95 25.62
CA MET A 465 9.83 23.36 27.03
C MET A 465 10.49 24.72 27.32
N LYS A 466 10.91 25.47 26.28
CA LYS A 466 11.56 26.79 26.45
C LYS A 466 10.73 27.81 27.22
N ASP A 467 9.41 27.75 27.08
CA ASP A 467 8.45 28.64 27.75
C ASP A 467 7.92 28.03 29.06
N GLY A 468 8.55 26.94 29.53
CA GLY A 468 8.14 26.16 30.70
C GLY A 468 7.14 25.05 30.40
N GLU A 469 7.05 24.12 31.33
CA GLU A 469 6.26 22.89 31.24
C GLU A 469 4.75 23.12 31.07
N ALA A 470 4.17 24.09 31.78
CA ALA A 470 2.74 24.37 31.73
C ALA A 470 2.30 24.79 30.32
N GLU A 471 3.10 25.63 29.66
CA GLU A 471 2.83 26.09 28.31
C GLU A 471 3.06 24.99 27.27
N PHE A 472 4.10 24.17 27.45
CA PHE A 472 4.34 22.98 26.63
C PHE A 472 3.14 22.01 26.66
N LEU A 473 2.64 21.68 27.86
CA LEU A 473 1.48 20.80 28.02
C LEU A 473 0.19 21.43 27.48
N ARG A 474 0.00 22.76 27.62
CA ARG A 474 -1.14 23.48 27.01
C ARG A 474 -1.14 23.32 25.49
N ARG A 475 0.01 23.59 24.85
CA ARG A 475 0.18 23.47 23.40
C ARG A 475 0.01 22.04 22.93
N ALA A 476 0.57 21.06 23.65
CA ALA A 476 0.41 19.65 23.33
C ALA A 476 -1.07 19.19 23.40
N ARG A 477 -1.84 19.61 24.42
CA ARG A 477 -3.28 19.31 24.49
C ARG A 477 -4.03 19.89 23.30
N LEU A 478 -3.72 21.12 22.89
CA LEU A 478 -4.32 21.73 21.70
C LEU A 478 -3.95 20.97 20.43
N CYS A 479 -2.69 20.59 20.23
CA CYS A 479 -2.28 19.77 19.08
C CYS A 479 -3.08 18.46 19.01
N ARG A 480 -3.29 17.79 20.15
CA ARG A 480 -4.12 16.59 20.23
C ARG A 480 -5.58 16.87 19.90
N GLN A 481 -6.14 17.97 20.40
CA GLN A 481 -7.51 18.37 20.16
C GLN A 481 -7.78 18.75 18.69
N TYR A 482 -6.78 19.29 18.00
CA TYR A 482 -6.81 19.51 16.55
C TYR A 482 -6.53 18.25 15.72
N GLY A 483 -6.09 17.16 16.35
CA GLY A 483 -5.75 15.90 15.69
C GLY A 483 -4.43 15.91 14.93
N ALA A 484 -3.39 16.57 15.44
CA ALA A 484 -2.08 16.65 14.81
C ALA A 484 -1.00 15.84 15.54
N ALA A 485 -0.03 15.35 14.79
CA ALA A 485 1.24 14.88 15.33
C ALA A 485 2.13 16.09 15.69
N VAL A 486 3.15 15.89 16.53
CA VAL A 486 3.96 17.00 17.05
C VAL A 486 5.44 16.69 16.93
N VAL A 487 6.21 17.66 16.42
CA VAL A 487 7.65 17.72 16.60
C VAL A 487 7.95 18.40 17.93
N VAL A 488 8.67 17.70 18.81
CA VAL A 488 9.17 18.22 20.08
C VAL A 488 10.66 18.48 19.93
N MET A 489 11.02 19.76 19.90
CA MET A 489 12.41 20.18 19.80
C MET A 489 13.11 19.99 21.16
N ALA A 490 14.35 19.50 21.15
CA ALA A 490 15.18 19.35 22.34
C ALA A 490 15.68 20.72 22.85
N PHE A 491 14.75 21.51 23.39
CA PHE A 491 14.96 22.84 23.90
C PHE A 491 14.11 23.00 25.18
N ASP A 492 14.76 23.25 26.31
CA ASP A 492 14.12 23.48 27.60
C ASP A 492 14.47 24.86 28.19
N GLU A 493 14.16 25.07 29.46
CA GLU A 493 14.40 26.33 30.16
C GLU A 493 15.91 26.69 30.27
N GLU A 494 16.80 25.71 30.12
CA GLU A 494 18.26 25.89 30.15
C GLU A 494 18.84 26.25 28.77
N GLY A 495 18.07 26.03 27.69
CA GLY A 495 18.45 26.38 26.33
C GLY A 495 18.31 25.23 25.33
N GLN A 496 18.95 25.39 24.18
CA GLN A 496 18.99 24.38 23.12
C GLN A 496 20.00 23.28 23.45
N ALA A 497 19.61 22.01 23.32
CA ALA A 497 20.47 20.86 23.60
C ALA A 497 21.61 20.71 22.58
N ALA A 498 22.85 20.87 23.04
CA ALA A 498 24.05 20.71 22.22
C ALA A 498 24.70 19.32 22.36
N THR A 499 24.80 18.79 23.59
CA THR A 499 25.47 17.51 23.90
C THR A 499 24.53 16.31 23.78
N GLU A 500 25.08 15.10 23.63
CA GLU A 500 24.30 13.85 23.63
C GLU A 500 23.41 13.73 24.87
N ASP A 501 23.98 13.94 26.07
CA ASP A 501 23.26 13.77 27.34
C ASP A 501 22.12 14.78 27.50
N ASP A 502 22.32 16.03 27.10
CA ASP A 502 21.26 17.05 27.17
C ASP A 502 20.11 16.73 26.20
N LYS A 503 20.45 16.27 24.98
CA LYS A 503 19.44 15.86 23.99
C LYS A 503 18.55 14.74 24.54
N VAL A 504 19.17 13.69 25.09
CA VAL A 504 18.44 12.54 25.66
C VAL A 504 17.63 12.96 26.90
N ARG A 505 18.22 13.73 27.81
CA ARG A 505 17.55 14.23 29.03
C ARG A 505 16.27 15.00 28.70
N ILE A 506 16.34 15.92 27.75
CA ILE A 506 15.21 16.78 27.37
C ILE A 506 14.11 15.97 26.67
N CYS A 507 14.47 15.13 25.69
CA CYS A 507 13.50 14.26 25.01
C CYS A 507 12.82 13.29 25.99
N LYS A 508 13.57 12.70 26.93
CA LYS A 508 13.03 11.80 27.93
C LYS A 508 12.05 12.51 28.88
N ARG A 509 12.41 13.70 29.37
CA ARG A 509 11.50 14.53 30.17
C ARG A 509 10.21 14.85 29.42
N ALA A 510 10.30 15.26 28.15
CA ALA A 510 9.13 15.53 27.33
C ALA A 510 8.27 14.28 27.11
N TYR A 511 8.88 13.10 26.89
CA TYR A 511 8.15 11.84 26.76
C TYR A 511 7.35 11.51 28.01
N ASP A 512 7.98 11.61 29.18
CA ASP A 512 7.33 11.30 30.46
C ASP A 512 6.15 12.24 30.74
N LEU A 513 6.29 13.52 30.40
CA LEU A 513 5.19 14.51 30.49
C LEU A 513 4.05 14.21 29.50
N LEU A 514 4.37 13.99 28.23
CA LEU A 514 3.37 13.79 27.18
C LEU A 514 2.62 12.46 27.34
N VAL A 515 3.36 11.36 27.50
CA VAL A 515 2.78 10.02 27.58
C VAL A 515 2.23 9.74 28.98
N GLY A 516 2.96 10.14 30.03
CA GLY A 516 2.61 9.85 31.42
C GLY A 516 1.49 10.74 31.97
N GLU A 517 1.52 12.06 31.73
CA GLU A 517 0.55 12.98 32.37
C GLU A 517 -0.70 13.25 31.54
N ILE A 518 -0.55 13.45 30.22
CA ILE A 518 -1.69 13.80 29.35
C ILE A 518 -2.10 12.67 28.40
N GLY A 519 -1.45 11.51 28.48
CA GLY A 519 -1.78 10.33 27.67
C GLY A 519 -1.69 10.60 26.16
N PHE A 520 -0.71 11.40 25.73
CA PHE A 520 -0.45 11.66 24.32
C PHE A 520 0.07 10.36 23.66
N PRO A 521 -0.47 9.94 22.50
CA PRO A 521 -0.01 8.71 21.85
C PRO A 521 1.47 8.81 21.47
N PRO A 522 2.34 7.88 21.90
CA PRO A 522 3.78 7.98 21.63
C PRO A 522 4.08 7.96 20.12
N GLN A 523 3.29 7.25 19.33
CA GLN A 523 3.44 7.19 17.88
C GLN A 523 3.19 8.53 17.16
N ASP A 524 2.53 9.49 17.81
CA ASP A 524 2.30 10.84 17.27
C ASP A 524 3.34 11.86 17.75
N ILE A 525 4.35 11.41 18.52
CA ILE A 525 5.46 12.24 19.01
C ILE A 525 6.68 12.02 18.12
N ILE A 526 7.22 13.11 17.58
CA ILE A 526 8.44 13.16 16.79
C ILE A 526 9.44 14.02 17.56
N PHE A 527 10.57 13.46 17.99
CA PHE A 527 11.62 14.27 18.61
C PHE A 527 12.54 14.88 17.55
N ASP A 528 12.91 16.15 17.73
CA ASP A 528 14.03 16.78 17.04
C ASP A 528 15.15 17.05 18.06
N PRO A 529 16.18 16.18 18.13
CA PRO A 529 17.35 16.37 19.00
C PRO A 529 18.24 17.55 18.61
N ASN A 530 17.86 18.39 17.64
CA ASN A 530 18.62 19.48 17.02
C ASN A 530 19.84 18.99 16.23
N ILE A 531 19.74 19.00 14.90
CA ILE A 531 20.89 18.91 14.01
C ILE A 531 21.60 20.27 13.98
N LEU A 532 22.84 20.31 14.44
CA LEU A 532 23.67 21.53 14.52
C LEU A 532 24.80 21.51 13.49
N THR A 533 25.28 22.70 13.12
CA THR A 533 26.31 22.89 12.09
C THR A 533 27.67 22.34 12.52
N VAL A 534 28.31 21.55 11.66
CA VAL A 534 29.70 21.07 11.84
C VAL A 534 30.69 21.81 10.95
N ALA A 535 31.99 21.51 11.07
CA ALA A 535 33.07 22.11 10.28
C ALA A 535 33.10 23.66 10.34
N THR A 536 32.79 24.21 11.52
CA THR A 536 32.74 25.68 11.73
C THR A 536 34.11 26.29 12.06
N GLY A 537 35.11 25.46 12.35
CA GLY A 537 36.43 25.88 12.87
C GLY A 537 36.47 26.12 14.38
N ILE A 538 35.39 25.80 15.10
CA ILE A 538 35.29 25.85 16.57
C ILE A 538 35.30 24.42 17.10
N GLU A 539 36.23 24.11 18.01
CA GLU A 539 36.49 22.74 18.48
C GLU A 539 35.26 22.11 19.14
N GLU A 540 34.50 22.92 19.90
CA GLU A 540 33.28 22.51 20.57
C GLU A 540 32.18 22.02 19.60
N HIS A 541 32.22 22.45 18.33
CA HIS A 541 31.21 22.10 17.33
C HIS A 541 31.55 20.81 16.56
N ASN A 542 32.76 20.28 16.72
CA ASN A 542 33.22 19.12 15.95
C ASN A 542 32.39 17.87 16.25
N ASN A 543 31.88 17.73 17.48
CA ASN A 543 31.18 16.52 17.91
C ASN A 543 29.66 16.54 17.67
N TYR A 544 29.08 17.66 17.22
CA TYR A 544 27.63 17.83 17.14
C TYR A 544 26.89 16.77 16.31
N ALA A 545 27.47 16.33 15.19
CA ALA A 545 26.88 15.26 14.38
C ALA A 545 26.93 13.90 15.09
N VAL A 546 28.03 13.58 15.78
CA VAL A 546 28.18 12.36 16.58
C VAL A 546 27.20 12.35 17.75
N ASP A 547 27.09 13.48 18.47
CA ASP A 547 26.17 13.64 19.59
C ASP A 547 24.71 13.44 19.15
N PHE A 548 24.31 13.96 17.98
CA PHE A 548 22.98 13.71 17.42
C PHE A 548 22.75 12.23 17.10
N ILE A 549 23.71 11.58 16.42
CA ILE A 549 23.61 10.16 16.03
C ILE A 549 23.50 9.25 17.26
N ASN A 550 24.30 9.51 18.30
CA ASN A 550 24.23 8.71 19.53
C ASN A 550 22.96 8.99 20.34
N ALA A 551 22.55 10.26 20.46
CA ALA A 551 21.31 10.63 21.13
C ALA A 551 20.10 9.97 20.44
N THR A 552 20.11 9.88 19.11
CA THR A 552 19.08 9.17 18.32
C THR A 552 18.92 7.73 18.81
N ARG A 553 20.02 6.95 18.93
CA ARG A 553 19.96 5.55 19.41
C ARG A 553 19.39 5.46 20.83
N ARG A 554 19.82 6.35 21.72
CA ARG A 554 19.39 6.37 23.13
C ARG A 554 17.92 6.75 23.27
N ILE A 555 17.46 7.77 22.55
CA ILE A 555 16.06 8.20 22.57
C ILE A 555 15.15 7.07 22.08
N LYS A 556 15.50 6.37 20.98
CA LYS A 556 14.70 5.21 20.51
C LYS A 556 14.62 4.09 21.54
N ALA A 557 15.68 3.88 22.34
CA ALA A 557 15.70 2.87 23.39
C ALA A 557 14.91 3.29 24.65
N GLU A 558 15.00 4.57 25.04
CA GLU A 558 14.43 5.09 26.30
C GLU A 558 12.98 5.58 26.17
N CYS A 559 12.54 5.89 24.94
CA CYS A 559 11.22 6.46 24.62
C CYS A 559 10.52 5.59 23.55
N PRO A 560 9.97 4.41 23.92
CA PRO A 560 9.39 3.50 22.93
C PRO A 560 8.15 4.09 22.26
N GLY A 561 8.03 3.83 20.95
CA GLY A 561 6.92 4.26 20.11
C GLY A 561 7.10 5.64 19.47
N VAL A 562 8.10 6.43 19.86
CA VAL A 562 8.35 7.76 19.25
C VAL A 562 9.14 7.66 17.95
N HIS A 563 9.10 8.75 17.19
CA HIS A 563 9.89 8.93 15.98
C HIS A 563 10.94 10.04 16.18
N ILE A 564 11.95 10.08 15.32
CA ILE A 564 13.00 11.09 15.34
C ILE A 564 13.09 11.77 13.98
N SER A 565 13.20 13.11 14.01
CA SER A 565 13.39 13.98 12.85
C SER A 565 14.54 14.96 13.08
N GLY A 566 14.86 15.74 12.05
CA GLY A 566 15.72 16.91 12.15
C GLY A 566 15.89 17.65 10.82
N GLY A 567 16.25 18.93 10.91
CA GLY A 567 16.65 19.75 9.76
C GLY A 567 18.01 19.36 9.21
N VAL A 568 18.05 18.49 8.20
CA VAL A 568 19.30 17.90 7.68
C VAL A 568 20.20 18.97 7.09
N SER A 569 19.62 19.95 6.38
CA SER A 569 20.37 21.07 5.79
C SER A 569 21.20 21.90 6.79
N ASN A 570 20.88 21.85 8.09
CA ASN A 570 21.61 22.58 9.13
C ASN A 570 23.03 22.06 9.32
N VAL A 571 23.26 20.74 9.14
CA VAL A 571 24.59 20.13 9.37
C VAL A 571 25.66 20.76 8.47
N SER A 572 25.29 21.21 7.27
CA SER A 572 26.22 21.65 6.23
C SER A 572 26.32 23.18 6.08
N PHE A 573 25.82 23.99 7.02
CA PHE A 573 25.74 25.44 6.82
C PHE A 573 27.11 26.14 6.63
N SER A 574 28.20 25.55 7.11
CA SER A 574 29.56 26.05 6.88
C SER A 574 29.98 26.08 5.40
N PHE A 575 29.31 25.33 4.53
CA PHE A 575 29.65 25.18 3.10
C PHE A 575 28.62 25.80 2.12
N ARG A 576 27.84 26.80 2.56
CA ARG A 576 26.87 27.49 1.69
C ARG A 576 27.53 28.01 0.40
N GLY A 577 26.97 27.63 -0.75
CA GLY A 577 27.49 28.00 -2.08
C GLY A 577 28.38 26.94 -2.74
N ASN A 578 28.65 25.81 -2.08
CA ASN A 578 29.28 24.63 -2.67
C ASN A 578 28.32 23.43 -2.54
N ASP A 579 27.37 23.33 -3.47
CA ASP A 579 26.28 22.36 -3.36
C ASP A 579 26.77 20.91 -3.44
N ALA A 580 27.80 20.62 -4.25
CA ALA A 580 28.41 19.28 -4.32
C ALA A 580 28.93 18.78 -2.96
N VAL A 581 29.59 19.66 -2.18
CA VAL A 581 30.07 19.29 -0.84
C VAL A 581 28.91 19.18 0.16
N ARG A 582 27.89 20.06 0.05
CA ARG A 582 26.72 20.01 0.95
C ARG A 582 25.91 18.74 0.76
N GLU A 583 25.62 18.37 -0.49
CA GLU A 583 24.90 17.14 -0.83
C GLU A 583 25.66 15.92 -0.30
N ALA A 584 26.98 15.87 -0.47
CA ALA A 584 27.82 14.81 0.11
C ALA A 584 27.71 14.73 1.65
N ILE A 585 27.74 15.89 2.34
CA ILE A 585 27.56 15.95 3.81
C ILE A 585 26.16 15.45 4.21
N HIS A 586 25.10 15.87 3.50
CA HIS A 586 23.72 15.45 3.80
C HIS A 586 23.57 13.94 3.67
N SER A 587 24.05 13.37 2.56
CA SER A 587 23.96 11.94 2.28
C SER A 587 24.77 11.10 3.26
N ALA A 588 25.99 11.53 3.63
CA ALA A 588 26.80 10.86 4.65
C ALA A 588 26.18 10.95 6.05
N PHE A 589 25.66 12.12 6.42
CA PHE A 589 24.97 12.28 7.70
C PHE A 589 23.73 11.40 7.80
N LEU A 590 22.86 11.44 6.77
CA LEU A 590 21.64 10.63 6.70
C LEU A 590 21.95 9.13 6.77
N TYR A 591 22.96 8.65 6.05
CA TYR A 591 23.36 7.26 6.09
C TYR A 591 23.65 6.77 7.53
N HIS A 592 24.39 7.55 8.31
CA HIS A 592 24.73 7.18 9.70
C HIS A 592 23.57 7.42 10.67
N ALA A 593 22.81 8.50 10.48
CA ALA A 593 21.68 8.85 11.35
C ALA A 593 20.49 7.88 11.18
N ILE A 594 20.17 7.47 9.94
CA ILE A 594 19.11 6.49 9.65
C ILE A 594 19.45 5.15 10.30
N LYS A 595 20.70 4.70 10.20
CA LYS A 595 21.18 3.49 10.90
C LYS A 595 21.07 3.59 12.42
N ALA A 596 21.15 4.80 12.98
CA ALA A 596 20.97 5.05 14.40
C ALA A 596 19.49 5.14 14.82
N GLY A 597 18.55 5.13 13.88
CA GLY A 597 17.11 5.18 14.14
C GLY A 597 16.45 6.52 13.82
N LEU A 598 17.04 7.36 12.95
CA LEU A 598 16.37 8.53 12.39
C LEU A 598 15.27 8.07 11.42
N ASP A 599 14.01 8.37 11.74
CA ASP A 599 12.85 7.87 10.99
C ASP A 599 12.48 8.79 9.81
N MET A 600 12.71 10.09 9.96
CA MET A 600 12.35 11.12 8.97
C MET A 600 13.31 12.31 9.02
N GLY A 601 13.23 13.21 8.04
CA GLY A 601 14.01 14.45 8.10
C GLY A 601 13.57 15.49 7.09
N ILE A 602 13.81 16.75 7.46
CA ILE A 602 13.53 17.92 6.63
C ILE A 602 14.72 18.10 5.68
N VAL A 603 14.47 17.84 4.40
CA VAL A 603 15.46 17.66 3.34
C VAL A 603 15.00 18.33 2.04
N ASN A 604 15.95 18.61 1.16
CA ASN A 604 15.64 18.89 -0.24
C ASN A 604 15.46 17.57 -1.01
N ALA A 605 14.22 17.09 -1.10
CA ALA A 605 13.89 15.77 -1.67
C ALA A 605 14.51 15.50 -3.06
N GLY A 606 14.59 16.51 -3.93
CA GLY A 606 15.14 16.36 -5.28
C GLY A 606 16.66 16.48 -5.40
N GLN A 607 17.41 16.70 -4.32
CA GLN A 607 18.87 16.93 -4.33
C GLN A 607 19.65 16.00 -3.39
N LEU A 608 19.09 14.87 -3.00
CA LEU A 608 19.81 13.89 -2.18
C LEU A 608 20.69 13.01 -3.07
N ALA A 609 22.01 13.18 -2.96
CA ALA A 609 22.98 12.31 -3.62
C ALA A 609 22.92 10.90 -3.01
N VAL A 610 23.17 9.86 -3.80
CA VAL A 610 23.31 8.50 -3.25
C VAL A 610 24.65 8.42 -2.51
N TYR A 611 24.66 7.97 -1.26
CA TYR A 611 25.87 7.92 -0.42
C TYR A 611 27.04 7.12 -1.05
N GLU A 612 26.75 6.12 -1.87
CA GLU A 612 27.76 5.34 -2.60
C GLU A 612 28.31 6.05 -3.85
N ASP A 613 27.57 7.01 -4.40
CA ASP A 613 27.99 7.79 -5.58
C ASP A 613 28.86 9.01 -5.21
N ILE A 614 29.02 9.29 -3.91
CA ILE A 614 29.94 10.34 -3.44
C ILE A 614 31.36 9.92 -3.81
N GLU A 615 32.08 10.81 -4.50
CA GLU A 615 33.48 10.57 -4.88
C GLU A 615 34.31 10.12 -3.68
N PRO A 616 35.11 9.03 -3.78
CA PRO A 616 35.72 8.38 -2.61
C PRO A 616 36.55 9.31 -1.73
N THR A 617 37.30 10.25 -2.32
CA THR A 617 38.12 11.23 -1.58
C THR A 617 37.23 12.21 -0.82
N LEU A 618 36.20 12.76 -1.47
CA LEU A 618 35.21 13.62 -0.85
C LEU A 618 34.44 12.89 0.27
N LYS A 619 34.08 11.62 0.04
CA LYS A 619 33.39 10.77 1.01
C LYS A 619 34.21 10.59 2.28
N GLU A 620 35.49 10.24 2.17
CA GLU A 620 36.39 10.11 3.33
C GLU A 620 36.49 11.43 4.11
N LEU A 621 36.69 12.55 3.42
CA LEU A 621 36.80 13.87 4.05
C LEU A 621 35.51 14.29 4.78
N VAL A 622 34.36 14.00 4.18
CA VAL A 622 33.05 14.25 4.79
C VAL A 622 32.82 13.34 5.99
N GLU A 623 33.16 12.05 5.90
CA GLU A 623 33.04 11.13 7.04
C GLU A 623 33.93 11.51 8.21
N ASP A 624 35.15 11.97 7.94
CA ASP A 624 36.08 12.43 8.97
C ASP A 624 35.46 13.59 9.78
N VAL A 625 34.70 14.47 9.12
CA VAL A 625 33.96 15.58 9.75
C VAL A 625 32.71 15.08 10.48
N ILE A 626 31.84 14.30 9.83
CA ILE A 626 30.56 13.85 10.42
C ILE A 626 30.77 12.95 11.64
N LEU A 627 31.79 12.09 11.60
CA LEU A 627 32.08 11.13 12.66
C LEU A 627 33.20 11.60 13.60
N ASN A 628 33.69 12.84 13.42
CA ASN A 628 34.76 13.44 14.23
C ASN A 628 35.96 12.49 14.43
N ARG A 629 36.40 11.81 13.35
CA ARG A 629 37.43 10.74 13.42
C ARG A 629 38.83 11.27 13.69
N ARG A 630 39.07 12.56 13.44
CA ARG A 630 40.39 13.19 13.49
C ARG A 630 40.33 14.69 13.82
N PRO A 631 41.36 15.26 14.47
CA PRO A 631 41.36 16.68 14.85
C PRO A 631 41.41 17.67 13.67
N ASP A 632 42.05 17.30 12.55
CA ASP A 632 42.26 18.16 11.37
C ASP A 632 41.20 17.94 10.27
N ALA A 633 40.05 17.31 10.58
CA ALA A 633 39.01 16.97 9.61
C ALA A 633 38.44 18.21 8.90
N THR A 634 38.12 19.26 9.67
CA THR A 634 37.54 20.50 9.17
C THR A 634 38.47 21.21 8.17
N GLU A 635 39.75 21.36 8.51
CA GLU A 635 40.73 22.03 7.64
C GLU A 635 40.88 21.32 6.29
N ARG A 636 40.98 19.98 6.31
CA ARG A 636 41.11 19.16 5.10
C ARG A 636 39.90 19.27 4.17
N LEU A 637 38.69 19.24 4.72
CA LEU A 637 37.47 19.35 3.89
C LEU A 637 37.34 20.75 3.28
N VAL A 638 37.70 21.80 4.02
CA VAL A 638 37.70 23.18 3.52
C VAL A 638 38.72 23.36 2.40
N ASP A 639 39.94 22.87 2.58
CA ASP A 639 41.00 22.95 1.56
C ASP A 639 40.61 22.22 0.26
N PHE A 640 40.00 21.05 0.38
CA PHE A 640 39.51 20.29 -0.77
C PHE A 640 38.32 20.97 -1.46
N ALA A 641 37.39 21.54 -0.69
CA ALA A 641 36.22 22.24 -1.23
C ALA A 641 36.59 23.46 -2.09
N GLU A 642 37.71 24.13 -1.82
CA GLU A 642 38.26 25.20 -2.67
C GLU A 642 38.65 24.71 -4.08
N THR A 643 39.07 23.44 -4.22
CA THR A 643 39.53 22.86 -5.50
C THR A 643 38.39 22.48 -6.45
N ILE A 644 37.20 22.16 -5.93
CA ILE A 644 36.05 21.67 -6.71
C ILE A 644 35.28 22.79 -7.41
N LYS A 645 35.50 24.06 -7.05
CA LYS A 645 34.78 25.23 -7.59
C LYS A 645 34.93 25.48 -9.11
N GLY A 646 35.56 24.60 -9.93
CA GLY A 646 36.04 24.96 -11.28
C GLY A 646 35.97 23.95 -12.46
N GLN A 647 35.31 22.79 -12.41
CA GLN A 647 35.28 21.85 -13.57
C GLN A 647 33.86 21.39 -13.99
N GLY A 648 33.49 21.63 -15.24
CA GLY A 648 32.25 21.15 -15.90
C GLY A 648 32.55 20.22 -17.09
N ALA A 649 31.64 19.28 -17.38
CA ALA A 649 31.86 18.06 -18.17
C ALA A 649 31.66 18.17 -19.71
N GLY A 650 32.43 17.38 -20.48
CA GLY A 650 32.05 16.85 -21.81
C GLY A 650 33.14 16.83 -22.92
N ALA A 651 33.60 15.64 -23.35
CA ALA A 651 33.96 15.26 -24.75
C ALA A 651 34.81 13.96 -24.88
N SER A 652 34.33 12.93 -25.62
CA SER A 652 35.07 12.19 -26.69
C SER A 652 34.43 10.85 -27.12
N SER A 653 34.19 10.66 -28.45
CA SER A 653 34.35 9.44 -29.29
C SER A 653 33.25 9.20 -30.37
N ALA A 654 33.57 9.31 -31.68
CA ALA A 654 32.75 8.78 -32.82
C ALA A 654 33.46 8.93 -34.19
N THR A 655 33.87 7.85 -34.90
CA THR A 655 34.31 7.94 -36.33
C THR A 655 34.25 6.66 -37.22
N ALA A 656 33.67 5.51 -36.82
CA ALA A 656 33.85 4.25 -37.59
C ALA A 656 32.61 3.61 -38.30
N ASP A 657 31.41 4.20 -38.31
CA ASP A 657 30.14 3.44 -38.54
C ASP A 657 29.31 3.74 -39.83
N ASP A 658 29.80 4.49 -40.82
CA ASP A 658 28.90 5.21 -41.76
C ASP A 658 28.67 4.65 -43.20
N GLU A 659 29.09 3.43 -43.59
CA GLU A 659 28.96 2.96 -45.01
C GLU A 659 27.51 2.77 -45.53
N TRP A 660 26.58 2.33 -44.69
CA TRP A 660 25.16 2.10 -45.02
C TRP A 660 24.36 3.40 -45.21
N ARG A 661 24.93 4.55 -44.82
CA ARG A 661 24.31 5.88 -44.91
C ARG A 661 24.13 6.36 -46.36
N ASN A 662 24.81 5.74 -47.32
CA ASN A 662 24.74 6.11 -48.74
C ASN A 662 23.51 5.54 -49.49
N GLY A 663 22.66 4.74 -48.83
CA GLY A 663 21.42 4.19 -49.41
C GLY A 663 20.23 5.17 -49.39
N PRO A 664 19.12 4.86 -50.09
CA PRO A 664 17.87 5.63 -50.02
C PRO A 664 17.23 5.54 -48.62
N VAL A 665 16.49 6.58 -48.22
CA VAL A 665 15.92 6.73 -46.87
C VAL A 665 15.10 5.52 -46.40
N GLU A 666 14.35 4.86 -47.30
CA GLU A 666 13.58 3.66 -46.96
C GLU A 666 14.48 2.47 -46.57
N GLU A 667 15.59 2.28 -47.30
CA GLU A 667 16.56 1.22 -47.00
C GLU A 667 17.39 1.56 -45.75
N ARG A 668 17.62 2.85 -45.47
CA ARG A 668 18.30 3.29 -44.23
C ARG A 668 17.39 3.10 -43.01
N LEU A 669 16.12 3.50 -43.07
CA LEU A 669 15.13 3.26 -42.02
C LEU A 669 14.95 1.76 -41.75
N LYS A 670 14.82 0.97 -42.82
CA LYS A 670 14.73 -0.50 -42.73
C LYS A 670 16.00 -1.13 -42.13
N HIS A 671 17.18 -0.65 -42.53
CA HIS A 671 18.45 -1.11 -41.95
C HIS A 671 18.54 -0.75 -40.47
N ALA A 672 18.20 0.49 -40.11
CA ALA A 672 18.20 0.98 -38.73
C ALA A 672 17.25 0.18 -37.84
N LEU A 673 16.04 -0.13 -38.32
CA LEU A 673 15.07 -0.97 -37.63
C LEU A 673 15.52 -2.43 -37.50
N LEU A 674 15.98 -3.06 -38.58
CA LEU A 674 16.44 -4.47 -38.54
C LEU A 674 17.70 -4.67 -37.68
N LYS A 675 18.57 -3.65 -37.61
CA LYS A 675 19.84 -3.71 -36.85
C LYS A 675 19.76 -3.05 -35.47
N GLY A 676 18.69 -2.31 -35.16
CA GLY A 676 18.50 -1.61 -33.89
C GLY A 676 19.39 -0.37 -33.71
N VAL A 677 19.68 0.36 -34.78
CA VAL A 677 20.59 1.53 -34.80
C VAL A 677 19.81 2.82 -34.56
N VAL A 678 20.10 3.51 -33.45
CA VAL A 678 19.38 4.72 -33.01
C VAL A 678 20.04 6.03 -33.49
N LYS A 679 21.33 5.97 -33.84
CA LYS A 679 22.21 7.14 -34.00
C LYS A 679 21.76 8.16 -35.06
N HIS A 680 21.12 7.71 -36.15
CA HIS A 680 20.74 8.56 -37.29
C HIS A 680 19.23 8.59 -37.55
N ILE A 681 18.42 8.06 -36.62
CA ILE A 681 16.99 7.86 -36.88
C ILE A 681 16.25 9.20 -37.06
N ASP A 682 16.61 10.25 -36.31
CA ASP A 682 15.95 11.56 -36.40
C ASP A 682 16.20 12.20 -37.79
N GLU A 683 17.42 12.09 -38.31
CA GLU A 683 17.80 12.57 -39.65
C GLU A 683 17.07 11.81 -40.76
N ASP A 684 17.01 10.47 -40.64
CA ASP A 684 16.37 9.61 -41.64
C ASP A 684 14.84 9.77 -41.64
N VAL A 685 14.23 9.97 -40.48
CA VAL A 685 12.79 10.21 -40.35
C VAL A 685 12.42 11.60 -40.87
N GLU A 686 13.25 12.63 -40.68
CA GLU A 686 13.02 13.96 -41.26
C GLU A 686 13.10 13.95 -42.80
N GLU A 687 14.08 13.24 -43.37
CA GLU A 687 14.17 13.08 -44.83
C GLU A 687 12.94 12.33 -45.38
N ALA A 688 12.47 11.30 -44.67
CA ALA A 688 11.23 10.60 -45.02
C ALA A 688 10.01 11.52 -44.89
N ARG A 689 9.96 12.42 -43.90
CA ARG A 689 8.86 13.37 -43.71
C ARG A 689 8.70 14.34 -44.88
N GLN A 690 9.80 14.72 -45.52
CA GLN A 690 9.75 15.58 -46.71
C GLN A 690 9.34 14.81 -47.98
N LYS A 691 9.44 13.48 -47.97
CA LYS A 691 9.19 12.60 -49.12
C LYS A 691 7.78 11.99 -49.12
N TYR A 692 7.22 11.71 -47.95
CA TYR A 692 5.92 11.08 -47.77
C TYR A 692 4.82 12.11 -47.49
N PRO A 693 3.54 11.81 -47.83
CA PRO A 693 2.45 12.79 -47.78
C PRO A 693 1.97 13.13 -46.37
N SER A 694 2.31 12.34 -45.35
CA SER A 694 1.99 12.58 -43.94
C SER A 694 2.95 11.81 -43.04
N GLY A 695 3.06 12.24 -41.78
CA GLY A 695 3.80 11.50 -40.76
C GLY A 695 3.25 10.08 -40.55
N LEU A 696 1.93 9.92 -40.65
CA LEU A 696 1.27 8.61 -40.59
C LEU A 696 1.69 7.68 -41.74
N ALA A 697 1.86 8.20 -42.96
CA ALA A 697 2.27 7.41 -44.11
C ALA A 697 3.71 6.87 -44.00
N ILE A 698 4.56 7.52 -43.19
CA ILE A 698 5.92 7.04 -42.89
C ILE A 698 5.87 5.88 -41.90
N ILE A 699 4.99 6.00 -40.90
CA ILE A 699 4.72 4.92 -39.94
C ILE A 699 4.14 3.72 -40.69
N GLU A 700 3.02 3.89 -41.39
CA GLU A 700 2.31 2.83 -42.11
C GLU A 700 3.10 2.25 -43.31
N GLY A 701 4.05 3.01 -43.86
CA GLY A 701 4.91 2.58 -44.97
C GLY A 701 6.24 2.00 -44.48
N PRO A 702 7.37 2.72 -44.65
CA PRO A 702 8.70 2.16 -44.47
C PRO A 702 8.98 1.62 -43.05
N LEU A 703 8.41 2.21 -42.00
CA LEU A 703 8.62 1.75 -40.62
C LEU A 703 7.84 0.46 -40.33
N MET A 704 6.55 0.39 -40.69
CA MET A 704 5.72 -0.81 -40.53
C MET A 704 6.14 -1.95 -41.46
N ASP A 705 6.57 -1.67 -42.69
CA ASP A 705 7.13 -2.69 -43.59
C ASP A 705 8.37 -3.35 -42.98
N ALA A 706 9.24 -2.56 -42.34
CA ALA A 706 10.40 -3.07 -41.63
C ALA A 706 9.99 -3.86 -40.36
N MET A 707 9.01 -3.39 -39.59
CA MET A 707 8.51 -4.09 -38.39
C MET A 707 7.76 -5.38 -38.72
N SER A 708 7.05 -5.44 -39.84
CA SER A 708 6.42 -6.65 -40.35
C SER A 708 7.46 -7.73 -40.66
N ILE A 709 8.58 -7.34 -41.27
CA ILE A 709 9.73 -8.23 -41.50
C ILE A 709 10.34 -8.69 -40.16
N VAL A 710 10.45 -7.81 -39.15
CA VAL A 710 10.90 -8.19 -37.80
C VAL A 710 9.95 -9.22 -37.18
N GLY A 711 8.63 -9.02 -37.29
CA GLY A 711 7.60 -9.95 -36.83
C GLY A 711 7.63 -11.30 -37.56
N ASP A 712 7.78 -11.29 -38.88
CA ASP A 712 7.92 -12.51 -39.69
C ASP A 712 9.18 -13.29 -39.35
N LEU A 713 10.32 -12.60 -39.18
CA LEU A 713 11.57 -13.23 -38.78
C LEU A 713 11.48 -13.78 -37.35
N PHE A 714 10.78 -13.09 -36.43
CA PHE A 714 10.53 -13.56 -35.08
C PHE A 714 9.62 -14.80 -35.05
N GLY A 715 8.50 -14.77 -35.78
CA GLY A 715 7.58 -15.91 -35.93
C GLY A 715 8.21 -17.13 -36.61
N GLN A 716 9.18 -16.92 -37.51
CA GLN A 716 9.97 -17.98 -38.14
C GLN A 716 11.15 -18.47 -37.28
N GLY A 717 11.40 -17.87 -36.12
CA GLY A 717 12.54 -18.18 -35.26
C GLY A 717 13.91 -17.80 -35.84
N LYS A 718 13.94 -16.84 -36.77
CA LYS A 718 15.16 -16.27 -37.39
C LYS A 718 15.62 -14.97 -36.73
N MET A 719 14.74 -14.33 -35.97
CA MET A 719 15.00 -13.15 -35.15
C MET A 719 14.50 -13.46 -33.74
N PHE A 720 15.14 -12.90 -32.71
CA PHE A 720 14.87 -13.24 -31.31
C PHE A 720 14.49 -12.01 -30.50
N LEU A 721 13.88 -12.23 -29.35
CA LEU A 721 13.32 -11.17 -28.51
C LEU A 721 14.32 -10.01 -28.23
N PRO A 722 15.62 -10.23 -27.93
CA PRO A 722 16.62 -9.15 -27.81
C PRO A 722 16.70 -8.23 -29.03
N GLN A 723 16.59 -8.80 -30.22
CA GLN A 723 16.69 -8.07 -31.48
C GLN A 723 15.38 -7.31 -31.76
N VAL A 724 14.23 -7.92 -31.43
CA VAL A 724 12.91 -7.28 -31.52
C VAL A 724 12.83 -6.05 -30.60
N VAL A 725 13.32 -6.15 -29.37
CA VAL A 725 13.38 -5.01 -28.42
C VAL A 725 14.26 -3.88 -28.95
N LYS A 726 15.43 -4.20 -29.53
CA LYS A 726 16.30 -3.19 -30.16
C LYS A 726 15.64 -2.51 -31.37
N SER A 727 14.89 -3.26 -32.18
CA SER A 727 14.08 -2.70 -33.28
C SER A 727 12.96 -1.80 -32.76
N ALA A 728 12.28 -2.20 -31.68
CA ALA A 728 11.24 -1.43 -31.01
C ALA A 728 11.71 -0.05 -30.54
N ARG A 729 12.94 0.03 -30.00
CA ARG A 729 13.55 1.29 -29.57
C ARG A 729 13.71 2.27 -30.74
N VAL A 730 14.15 1.79 -31.90
CA VAL A 730 14.27 2.59 -33.12
C VAL A 730 12.89 3.07 -33.58
N MET A 731 11.88 2.18 -33.52
CA MET A 731 10.48 2.51 -33.82
C MET A 731 9.92 3.61 -32.90
N LYS A 732 10.03 3.44 -31.56
CA LYS A 732 9.57 4.43 -30.58
C LYS A 732 10.19 5.80 -30.83
N LYS A 733 11.51 5.86 -31.04
CA LYS A 733 12.22 7.12 -31.29
C LYS A 733 11.77 7.79 -32.60
N ALA A 734 11.58 7.00 -33.67
CA ALA A 734 11.05 7.50 -34.94
C ALA A 734 9.64 8.09 -34.80
N VAL A 735 8.74 7.40 -34.08
CA VAL A 735 7.37 7.87 -33.83
C VAL A 735 7.37 9.11 -32.94
N ALA A 736 8.18 9.14 -31.88
CA ALA A 736 8.32 10.31 -31.00
C ALA A 736 8.75 11.56 -31.79
N TYR A 737 9.67 11.42 -32.74
CA TYR A 737 10.07 12.51 -33.63
C TYR A 737 8.93 12.98 -34.56
N LEU A 738 8.11 12.07 -35.08
CA LEU A 738 6.98 12.42 -35.97
C LEU A 738 5.76 12.99 -35.24
N THR A 739 5.64 12.75 -33.93
CA THR A 739 4.45 13.07 -33.14
C THR A 739 4.05 14.55 -33.21
N PRO A 740 4.96 15.53 -33.02
CA PRO A 740 4.61 16.95 -33.11
C PRO A 740 4.08 17.36 -34.50
N PHE A 741 4.69 16.83 -35.56
CA PHE A 741 4.28 17.11 -36.95
C PHE A 741 2.94 16.47 -37.29
N MET A 742 2.69 15.27 -36.78
CA MET A 742 1.41 14.58 -36.94
C MET A 742 0.29 15.30 -36.19
N GLU A 743 0.57 15.90 -35.03
CA GLU A 743 -0.41 16.73 -34.32
C GLU A 743 -0.78 17.99 -35.13
N GLU A 744 0.19 18.66 -35.75
CA GLU A 744 -0.05 19.77 -36.66
C GLU A 744 -0.85 19.36 -37.91
N GLU A 745 -0.51 18.21 -38.52
CA GLU A 745 -1.24 17.63 -39.66
C GLU A 745 -2.69 17.23 -39.28
N LYS A 746 -2.90 16.69 -38.08
CA LYS A 746 -4.22 16.28 -37.57
C LYS A 746 -5.12 17.48 -37.27
N VAL A 747 -4.55 18.58 -36.76
CA VAL A 747 -5.28 19.85 -36.59
C VAL A 747 -5.68 20.41 -37.96
N ALA A 748 -4.82 20.29 -38.98
CA ALA A 748 -5.12 20.73 -40.34
C ALA A 748 -6.15 19.83 -41.07
N ALA A 749 -6.21 18.53 -40.74
CA ALA A 749 -7.06 17.53 -41.39
C ALA A 749 -8.37 17.22 -40.63
N GLY A 750 -8.58 17.78 -39.43
CA GLY A 750 -9.80 17.61 -38.64
C GLY A 750 -10.08 16.16 -38.20
N THR A 751 -9.07 15.30 -38.18
CA THR A 751 -9.18 13.87 -37.84
C THR A 751 -8.13 13.50 -36.80
N VAL A 752 -8.58 13.34 -35.56
CA VAL A 752 -7.72 12.93 -34.42
C VAL A 752 -7.46 11.42 -34.52
N GLY A 753 -6.18 11.03 -34.52
CA GLY A 753 -5.71 9.67 -34.76
C GLY A 753 -5.89 8.71 -33.59
N GLN A 754 -6.53 7.57 -33.85
CA GLN A 754 -6.72 6.49 -32.89
C GLN A 754 -5.69 5.36 -33.11
N PRO A 755 -5.17 4.74 -32.03
CA PRO A 755 -4.35 3.52 -32.11
C PRO A 755 -5.14 2.35 -32.73
N ARG A 756 -4.47 1.29 -33.20
CA ARG A 756 -5.15 0.10 -33.77
C ARG A 756 -6.09 -0.57 -32.76
N ALA A 757 -5.65 -0.62 -31.50
CA ALA A 757 -6.42 -1.00 -30.33
C ALA A 757 -5.64 -0.64 -29.06
N ARG A 758 -6.37 -0.43 -27.96
CA ARG A 758 -5.82 -0.21 -26.61
C ARG A 758 -5.93 -1.50 -25.79
N VAL A 759 -4.83 -1.97 -25.25
CA VAL A 759 -4.74 -3.21 -24.46
C VAL A 759 -4.26 -2.87 -23.05
N LEU A 760 -5.09 -3.10 -22.04
CA LEU A 760 -4.71 -2.95 -20.64
C LEU A 760 -3.98 -4.20 -20.16
N LEU A 761 -2.77 -4.06 -19.61
CA LEU A 761 -2.00 -5.16 -19.05
C LEU A 761 -1.82 -4.95 -17.54
N ALA A 762 -2.15 -5.96 -16.73
CA ALA A 762 -2.01 -5.89 -15.28
C ALA A 762 -1.53 -7.22 -14.70
N THR A 763 -0.61 -7.16 -13.73
CA THR A 763 -0.34 -8.31 -12.86
C THR A 763 -1.29 -8.21 -11.67
N VAL A 764 -2.08 -9.27 -11.47
CA VAL A 764 -3.22 -9.27 -10.55
C VAL A 764 -2.80 -9.07 -9.09
N LYS A 765 -3.77 -8.69 -8.25
CA LYS A 765 -3.58 -8.39 -6.82
C LYS A 765 -2.73 -9.46 -6.12
N GLY A 766 -1.79 -8.99 -5.31
CA GLY A 766 -0.90 -9.84 -4.53
C GLY A 766 0.26 -10.47 -5.31
N ASP A 767 0.32 -10.38 -6.63
CA ASP A 767 1.43 -10.91 -7.42
C ASP A 767 2.37 -9.79 -7.88
N VAL A 768 3.67 -10.06 -7.83
CA VAL A 768 4.77 -9.08 -8.06
C VAL A 768 5.56 -9.37 -9.34
N HIS A 769 5.29 -10.47 -10.03
CA HIS A 769 6.13 -10.91 -11.15
C HIS A 769 5.64 -10.32 -12.48
N ASP A 770 6.49 -9.56 -13.15
CA ASP A 770 6.11 -8.77 -14.32
C ASP A 770 6.93 -9.00 -15.59
N ILE A 771 8.02 -9.78 -15.55
CA ILE A 771 8.93 -9.98 -16.69
C ILE A 771 8.15 -10.38 -17.97
N GLY A 772 7.30 -11.40 -17.86
CA GLY A 772 6.48 -11.86 -19.00
C GLY A 772 5.48 -10.82 -19.49
N LYS A 773 4.88 -10.04 -18.58
CA LYS A 773 3.96 -8.94 -18.91
C LYS A 773 4.69 -7.85 -19.68
N ASN A 774 5.88 -7.44 -19.24
CA ASN A 774 6.65 -6.37 -19.87
C ASN A 774 7.06 -6.78 -21.29
N ILE A 775 7.45 -8.04 -21.48
CA ILE A 775 7.72 -8.61 -22.81
C ILE A 775 6.48 -8.50 -23.71
N VAL A 776 5.29 -8.87 -23.20
CA VAL A 776 4.03 -8.74 -23.96
C VAL A 776 3.74 -7.28 -24.31
N GLY A 777 3.92 -6.35 -23.36
CA GLY A 777 3.72 -4.92 -23.58
C GLY A 777 4.62 -4.36 -24.69
N VAL A 778 5.91 -4.69 -24.66
CA VAL A 778 6.86 -4.29 -25.71
C VAL A 778 6.48 -4.89 -27.06
N VAL A 779 6.14 -6.19 -27.11
CA VAL A 779 5.74 -6.86 -28.36
C VAL A 779 4.44 -6.29 -28.94
N LEU A 780 3.47 -5.91 -28.11
CA LEU A 780 2.25 -5.24 -28.56
C LEU A 780 2.55 -3.82 -29.09
N GLY A 781 3.37 -3.05 -28.36
CA GLY A 781 3.82 -1.72 -28.80
C GLY A 781 4.58 -1.75 -30.13
N CYS A 782 5.36 -2.82 -30.40
CA CYS A 782 6.01 -3.06 -31.68
C CYS A 782 5.04 -3.16 -32.87
N ASN A 783 3.76 -3.47 -32.63
CA ASN A 783 2.75 -3.75 -33.65
C ASN A 783 1.67 -2.65 -33.73
N ASN A 784 1.98 -1.45 -33.22
CA ASN A 784 1.10 -0.28 -33.22
C ASN A 784 -0.18 -0.46 -32.36
N PHE A 785 -0.10 -1.28 -31.31
CA PHE A 785 -1.08 -1.33 -30.23
C PHE A 785 -0.64 -0.42 -29.08
N GLU A 786 -1.59 0.24 -28.43
CA GLU A 786 -1.32 0.97 -27.20
C GLU A 786 -1.43 -0.01 -26.02
N ALA A 787 -0.29 -0.42 -25.46
CA ALA A 787 -0.25 -1.29 -24.29
C ALA A 787 -0.16 -0.42 -23.02
N ILE A 788 -1.24 -0.39 -22.24
CA ILE A 788 -1.33 0.36 -20.98
C ILE A 788 -0.95 -0.59 -19.86
N ASP A 789 0.25 -0.44 -19.31
CA ASP A 789 0.76 -1.29 -18.24
C ASP A 789 0.42 -0.71 -16.86
N MET A 790 -0.40 -1.42 -16.08
CA MET A 790 -0.78 -1.03 -14.72
C MET A 790 0.23 -1.45 -13.65
N GLY A 791 1.29 -2.17 -14.02
CA GLY A 791 2.28 -2.67 -13.10
C GLY A 791 1.85 -3.95 -12.37
N VAL A 792 2.19 -4.03 -11.09
CA VAL A 792 2.02 -5.23 -10.25
C VAL A 792 1.14 -5.00 -9.04
N MET A 793 0.61 -6.09 -8.47
CA MET A 793 -0.32 -6.06 -7.33
C MET A 793 -1.57 -5.22 -7.57
N VAL A 794 -2.11 -5.24 -8.79
CA VAL A 794 -3.23 -4.36 -9.17
C VAL A 794 -4.57 -4.99 -8.76
N SER A 795 -5.39 -4.25 -8.00
CA SER A 795 -6.72 -4.69 -7.58
C SER A 795 -7.71 -4.82 -8.74
N CYS A 796 -8.70 -5.71 -8.59
CA CYS A 796 -9.76 -5.88 -9.58
C CYS A 796 -10.46 -4.56 -9.91
N GLU A 797 -10.83 -3.75 -8.91
CA GLU A 797 -11.50 -2.46 -9.15
C GLU A 797 -10.67 -1.56 -10.05
N LYS A 798 -9.39 -1.33 -9.72
CA LYS A 798 -8.48 -0.51 -10.52
C LYS A 798 -8.37 -1.02 -11.96
N ILE A 799 -8.28 -2.34 -12.16
CA ILE A 799 -8.22 -2.93 -13.50
C ILE A 799 -9.48 -2.58 -14.30
N LEU A 800 -10.66 -2.75 -13.70
CA LEU A 800 -11.93 -2.52 -14.40
C LEU A 800 -12.21 -1.02 -14.60
N GLU A 801 -11.90 -0.19 -13.61
CA GLU A 801 -12.00 1.27 -13.69
C GLU A 801 -11.09 1.80 -14.80
N LYS A 802 -9.81 1.41 -14.81
CA LYS A 802 -8.86 1.86 -15.82
C LYS A 802 -9.25 1.36 -17.21
N ALA A 803 -9.80 0.16 -17.32
CA ALA A 803 -10.31 -0.37 -18.57
C ALA A 803 -11.47 0.47 -19.14
N LEU A 804 -12.36 0.97 -18.29
CA LEU A 804 -13.46 1.84 -18.70
C LEU A 804 -12.98 3.26 -18.99
N GLU A 805 -12.15 3.84 -18.11
CA GLU A 805 -11.57 5.18 -18.26
C GLU A 805 -10.83 5.32 -19.59
N GLU A 806 -9.97 4.36 -19.89
CA GLU A 806 -9.16 4.36 -21.10
C GLU A 806 -9.90 3.77 -22.31
N ASN A 807 -11.17 3.39 -22.19
CA ASN A 807 -11.95 2.76 -23.26
C ASN A 807 -11.17 1.63 -23.96
N VAL A 808 -10.61 0.70 -23.18
CA VAL A 808 -9.72 -0.31 -23.72
C VAL A 808 -10.48 -1.39 -24.50
N ASP A 809 -9.86 -1.87 -25.58
CA ASP A 809 -10.42 -2.89 -26.43
C ASP A 809 -10.28 -4.29 -25.83
N LEU A 810 -9.19 -4.54 -25.07
CA LEU A 810 -8.89 -5.81 -24.42
C LEU A 810 -8.22 -5.61 -23.05
N ILE A 811 -8.45 -6.56 -22.14
CA ILE A 811 -7.76 -6.66 -20.85
C ILE A 811 -6.87 -7.91 -20.86
N GLY A 812 -5.62 -7.76 -20.44
CA GLY A 812 -4.64 -8.85 -20.27
C GLY A 812 -4.19 -8.96 -18.82
N LEU A 813 -4.38 -10.14 -18.23
CA LEU A 813 -3.99 -10.44 -16.85
C LEU A 813 -2.77 -11.36 -16.82
N SER A 814 -1.81 -11.02 -15.95
CA SER A 814 -0.59 -11.78 -15.67
C SER A 814 -0.60 -12.35 -14.25
N GLY A 815 -0.10 -13.57 -14.07
CA GLY A 815 0.08 -14.20 -12.76
C GLY A 815 1.11 -15.35 -12.77
N LEU A 816 1.91 -15.43 -11.71
CA LEU A 816 2.98 -16.42 -11.50
C LEU A 816 2.69 -17.39 -10.35
N ILE A 817 1.97 -16.98 -9.31
CA ILE A 817 1.67 -17.86 -8.16
C ILE A 817 0.25 -18.42 -8.20
N THR A 818 -0.02 -19.45 -7.41
CA THR A 818 -1.33 -20.11 -7.35
C THR A 818 -2.47 -19.16 -6.92
N PRO A 819 -2.32 -18.34 -5.85
CA PRO A 819 -3.36 -17.39 -5.45
C PRO A 819 -3.79 -16.41 -6.56
N SER A 820 -2.88 -16.07 -7.47
CA SER A 820 -3.16 -15.18 -8.61
C SER A 820 -4.24 -15.72 -9.54
N LEU A 821 -4.42 -17.05 -9.60
CA LEU A 821 -5.46 -17.66 -10.42
C LEU A 821 -6.87 -17.34 -9.90
N ASP A 822 -7.05 -17.26 -8.58
CA ASP A 822 -8.34 -16.91 -7.98
C ASP A 822 -8.68 -15.43 -8.20
N GLU A 823 -7.68 -14.56 -8.15
CA GLU A 823 -7.82 -13.14 -8.51
C GLU A 823 -8.24 -12.98 -9.99
N MET A 824 -7.69 -13.77 -10.91
CA MET A 824 -8.14 -13.78 -12.31
C MET A 824 -9.59 -14.25 -12.47
N VAL A 825 -10.03 -15.23 -11.68
CA VAL A 825 -11.44 -15.65 -11.63
C VAL A 825 -12.32 -14.53 -11.07
N HIS A 826 -11.86 -13.83 -10.03
CA HIS A 826 -12.57 -12.70 -9.45
C HIS A 826 -12.74 -11.57 -10.48
N VAL A 827 -11.68 -11.19 -11.21
CA VAL A 827 -11.77 -10.20 -12.30
C VAL A 827 -12.78 -10.64 -13.35
N ALA A 828 -12.77 -11.91 -13.78
CA ALA A 828 -13.75 -12.43 -14.75
C ALA A 828 -15.20 -12.34 -14.24
N ARG A 829 -15.46 -12.66 -12.96
CA ARG A 829 -16.78 -12.53 -12.33
C ARG A 829 -17.23 -11.08 -12.25
N GLU A 830 -16.33 -10.18 -11.89
CA GLU A 830 -16.62 -8.75 -11.78
C GLU A 830 -16.88 -8.14 -13.15
N MET A 831 -16.12 -8.51 -14.18
CA MET A 831 -16.41 -8.13 -15.58
C MET A 831 -17.82 -8.59 -16.01
N LYS A 832 -18.24 -9.79 -15.61
CA LYS A 832 -19.61 -10.26 -15.87
C LYS A 832 -20.65 -9.45 -15.11
N ARG A 833 -20.40 -9.18 -13.82
CA ARG A 833 -21.30 -8.42 -12.94
C ARG A 833 -21.48 -6.98 -13.43
N THR A 834 -20.42 -6.36 -13.96
CA THR A 834 -20.44 -4.99 -14.49
C THR A 834 -20.91 -4.91 -15.95
N GLY A 835 -21.26 -6.04 -16.58
CA GLY A 835 -21.77 -6.06 -17.95
C GLY A 835 -20.72 -5.74 -19.01
N MET A 836 -19.44 -5.98 -18.71
CA MET A 836 -18.35 -5.82 -19.66
C MET A 836 -18.41 -6.87 -20.78
N HIS A 837 -17.92 -6.50 -21.97
CA HIS A 837 -17.95 -7.36 -23.17
C HIS A 837 -16.62 -7.44 -23.93
N MET A 838 -15.60 -6.67 -23.50
CA MET A 838 -14.26 -6.75 -24.09
C MET A 838 -13.63 -8.14 -23.84
N PRO A 839 -12.78 -8.65 -24.74
CA PRO A 839 -12.05 -9.88 -24.52
C PRO A 839 -11.08 -9.80 -23.34
N LEU A 840 -10.95 -10.92 -22.62
CA LEU A 840 -10.05 -11.12 -21.49
C LEU A 840 -8.94 -12.10 -21.89
N LEU A 841 -7.70 -11.64 -21.88
CA LEU A 841 -6.50 -12.44 -22.14
C LEU A 841 -5.88 -12.88 -20.81
N ILE A 842 -5.61 -14.17 -20.68
CA ILE A 842 -5.01 -14.77 -19.48
C ILE A 842 -3.61 -15.28 -19.82
N GLY A 843 -2.59 -14.85 -19.07
CA GLY A 843 -1.19 -15.27 -19.24
C GLY A 843 -0.41 -15.33 -17.92
N GLY A 844 0.81 -15.88 -17.99
CA GLY A 844 1.71 -16.06 -16.84
C GLY A 844 1.94 -17.54 -16.47
N ALA A 845 2.96 -17.84 -15.66
CA ALA A 845 3.52 -19.20 -15.53
C ALA A 845 2.58 -20.24 -14.91
N THR A 846 1.73 -19.84 -13.97
CA THR A 846 0.71 -20.73 -13.37
C THR A 846 -0.53 -20.89 -14.23
N THR A 847 -0.69 -20.06 -15.26
CA THR A 847 -1.84 -20.14 -16.15
C THR A 847 -1.72 -21.28 -17.15
N SER A 848 -2.85 -21.85 -17.54
CA SER A 848 -2.91 -22.85 -18.60
C SER A 848 -4.24 -22.79 -19.32
N ALA A 849 -4.25 -23.15 -20.61
CA ALA A 849 -5.48 -23.22 -21.40
C ALA A 849 -6.57 -24.06 -20.70
N LYS A 850 -6.16 -25.12 -19.98
CA LYS A 850 -7.08 -25.97 -19.23
C LYS A 850 -7.64 -25.30 -17.99
N HIS A 851 -6.81 -24.64 -17.18
CA HIS A 851 -7.28 -23.88 -16.02
C HIS A 851 -8.23 -22.76 -16.45
N THR A 852 -7.83 -22.00 -17.47
CA THR A 852 -8.65 -20.92 -18.04
C THR A 852 -10.01 -21.44 -18.51
N ALA A 853 -10.05 -22.57 -19.23
CA ALA A 853 -11.29 -23.17 -19.70
C ALA A 853 -12.23 -23.65 -18.57
N VAL A 854 -11.66 -24.16 -17.47
CA VAL A 854 -12.44 -24.81 -16.39
C VAL A 854 -12.89 -23.83 -15.32
N LYS A 855 -12.07 -22.83 -14.96
CA LYS A 855 -12.32 -21.96 -13.80
C LYS A 855 -12.60 -20.50 -14.16
N ILE A 856 -11.94 -19.95 -15.19
CA ILE A 856 -12.02 -18.52 -15.54
C ILE A 856 -13.09 -18.27 -16.60
N ALA A 857 -13.06 -19.01 -17.71
CA ALA A 857 -14.00 -18.84 -18.82
C ALA A 857 -15.48 -18.99 -18.40
N PRO A 858 -15.87 -19.91 -17.50
CA PRO A 858 -17.26 -19.99 -17.05
C PRO A 858 -17.73 -18.79 -16.21
N ALA A 859 -16.80 -17.99 -15.68
CA ALA A 859 -17.11 -16.83 -14.85
C ALA A 859 -17.44 -15.56 -15.66
N TYR A 860 -17.19 -15.56 -16.97
CA TYR A 860 -17.38 -14.41 -17.84
C TYR A 860 -18.07 -14.80 -19.15
N ASP A 861 -19.02 -13.97 -19.62
CA ASP A 861 -19.79 -14.27 -20.83
C ASP A 861 -19.06 -13.85 -22.13
N GLY A 862 -18.05 -12.98 -22.02
CA GLY A 862 -17.21 -12.56 -23.14
C GLY A 862 -16.08 -13.54 -23.47
N CYS A 863 -15.26 -13.19 -24.47
CA CYS A 863 -14.15 -14.04 -24.90
C CYS A 863 -13.03 -14.09 -23.85
N VAL A 864 -12.82 -15.25 -23.22
CA VAL A 864 -11.64 -15.50 -22.38
C VAL A 864 -10.65 -16.37 -23.15
N ALA A 865 -9.46 -15.86 -23.45
CA ALA A 865 -8.44 -16.58 -24.20
C ALA A 865 -7.15 -16.75 -23.38
N HIS A 866 -6.61 -17.98 -23.34
CA HIS A 866 -5.28 -18.23 -22.81
C HIS A 866 -4.22 -17.97 -23.88
N VAL A 867 -3.23 -17.13 -23.56
CA VAL A 867 -2.12 -16.82 -24.45
C VAL A 867 -0.85 -17.43 -23.86
N LEU A 868 -0.24 -18.37 -24.59
CA LEU A 868 0.87 -19.17 -24.09
C LEU A 868 2.15 -18.36 -23.90
N ASP A 869 2.48 -17.50 -24.86
CA ASP A 869 3.73 -16.77 -24.94
C ASP A 869 3.54 -15.42 -25.66
N ALA A 870 4.48 -14.51 -25.49
CA ALA A 870 4.39 -13.17 -26.07
C ALA A 870 4.40 -13.16 -27.60
N SER A 871 5.00 -14.16 -28.26
CA SER A 871 5.01 -14.23 -29.73
C SER A 871 3.62 -14.43 -30.33
N ARG A 872 2.70 -15.01 -29.55
CA ARG A 872 1.33 -15.28 -29.97
C ARG A 872 0.35 -14.18 -29.59
N SER A 873 0.74 -13.23 -28.73
CA SER A 873 -0.15 -12.17 -28.24
C SER A 873 -0.66 -11.30 -29.39
N VAL A 874 0.22 -10.89 -30.30
CA VAL A 874 -0.09 -10.06 -31.48
C VAL A 874 -1.16 -10.73 -32.34
N GLY A 875 -0.95 -11.98 -32.75
CA GLY A 875 -1.88 -12.69 -33.62
C GLY A 875 -3.22 -13.02 -32.96
N VAL A 876 -3.29 -13.08 -31.62
CA VAL A 876 -4.55 -13.24 -30.88
C VAL A 876 -5.28 -11.90 -30.80
N VAL A 877 -4.59 -10.81 -30.43
CA VAL A 877 -5.14 -9.45 -30.38
C VAL A 877 -5.69 -9.05 -31.76
N GLU A 878 -4.93 -9.25 -32.84
CA GLU A 878 -5.36 -8.94 -34.21
C GLU A 878 -6.66 -9.63 -34.62
N LYS A 879 -6.84 -10.90 -34.23
CA LYS A 879 -8.08 -11.64 -34.51
C LYS A 879 -9.24 -11.14 -33.68
N LEU A 880 -9.00 -10.69 -32.45
CA LEU A 880 -10.03 -10.23 -31.53
C LEU A 880 -10.52 -8.81 -31.86
N ILE A 881 -9.67 -7.97 -32.45
CA ILE A 881 -10.05 -6.60 -32.86
C ILE A 881 -10.69 -6.55 -34.24
N ASN A 882 -10.40 -7.53 -35.12
CA ASN A 882 -11.01 -7.60 -36.45
C ASN A 882 -12.42 -8.21 -36.37
N PRO A 883 -13.49 -7.47 -36.74
CA PRO A 883 -14.87 -7.95 -36.63
C PRO A 883 -15.15 -9.28 -37.34
N GLU A 884 -14.57 -9.51 -38.52
CA GLU A 884 -14.79 -10.73 -39.32
C GLU A 884 -14.05 -11.94 -38.73
N ALA A 885 -12.87 -11.73 -38.16
CA ALA A 885 -12.07 -12.80 -37.55
C ALA A 885 -12.49 -13.11 -36.11
N ARG A 886 -13.06 -12.12 -35.40
CA ARG A 886 -13.43 -12.20 -33.98
C ARG A 886 -14.46 -13.30 -33.72
N GLU A 887 -15.54 -13.33 -34.49
CA GLU A 887 -16.60 -14.35 -34.30
C GLU A 887 -16.08 -15.76 -34.50
N LYS A 888 -15.28 -15.97 -35.56
CA LYS A 888 -14.68 -17.27 -35.84
C LYS A 888 -13.70 -17.68 -34.74
N PHE A 889 -12.82 -16.78 -34.31
CA PHE A 889 -11.87 -17.06 -33.24
C PHE A 889 -12.57 -17.38 -31.93
N PHE A 890 -13.64 -16.65 -31.60
CA PHE A 890 -14.41 -16.89 -30.37
C PHE A 890 -15.10 -18.26 -30.39
N SER A 891 -15.70 -18.64 -31.52
CA SER A 891 -16.29 -19.97 -31.72
C SER A 891 -15.27 -21.10 -31.59
N ASP A 892 -14.13 -20.97 -32.28
CA ASP A 892 -13.03 -21.95 -32.23
C ASP A 892 -12.46 -22.09 -30.80
N ASN A 893 -12.36 -20.98 -30.06
CA ASN A 893 -11.90 -20.96 -28.68
C ASN A 893 -12.90 -21.65 -27.73
N ILE A 894 -14.21 -21.41 -27.88
CA ILE A 894 -15.24 -22.10 -27.09
C ILE A 894 -15.19 -23.61 -27.32
N GLU A 895 -15.03 -24.05 -28.56
CA GLU A 895 -14.95 -25.48 -28.88
C GLU A 895 -13.70 -26.13 -28.27
N LEU A 896 -12.55 -25.45 -28.35
CA LEU A 896 -11.33 -25.87 -27.67
C LEU A 896 -11.54 -25.96 -26.15
N GLN A 897 -12.18 -24.98 -25.54
CA GLN A 897 -12.46 -24.96 -24.10
C GLN A 897 -13.38 -26.12 -23.69
N LYS A 898 -14.43 -26.42 -24.45
CA LYS A 898 -15.29 -27.59 -24.21
C LYS A 898 -14.50 -28.90 -24.23
N GLN A 899 -13.60 -29.07 -25.21
CA GLN A 899 -12.74 -30.24 -25.30
C GLN A 899 -11.77 -30.34 -24.11
N LEU A 900 -11.20 -29.21 -23.67
CA LEU A 900 -10.31 -29.13 -22.51
C LEU A 900 -11.03 -29.45 -21.20
N VAL A 901 -12.26 -28.95 -21.02
CA VAL A 901 -13.13 -29.26 -19.88
C VAL A 901 -13.47 -30.74 -19.87
N ALA A 902 -13.91 -31.31 -21.00
CA ALA A 902 -14.20 -32.75 -21.11
C ALA A 902 -12.97 -33.61 -20.80
N SER A 903 -11.79 -33.24 -21.32
CA SER A 903 -10.53 -33.89 -21.00
C SER A 903 -10.14 -33.75 -19.53
N TYR A 904 -10.43 -32.61 -18.89
CA TYR A 904 -10.19 -32.38 -17.47
C TYR A 904 -11.09 -33.25 -16.60
N SER A 905 -12.41 -33.27 -16.85
CA SER A 905 -13.37 -34.09 -16.11
C SER A 905 -13.05 -35.59 -16.22
N GLN A 906 -12.60 -36.07 -17.39
CA GLN A 906 -12.13 -37.46 -17.54
C GLN A 906 -10.87 -37.75 -16.72
N ARG A 907 -9.98 -36.77 -16.53
CA ARG A 907 -8.77 -36.89 -15.71
C ARG A 907 -9.02 -36.65 -14.23
N GLN A 908 -10.15 -36.07 -13.82
CA GLN A 908 -10.52 -35.91 -12.41
C GLN A 908 -11.02 -37.20 -11.77
N ALA A 909 -11.37 -38.22 -12.56
CA ALA A 909 -11.68 -39.56 -12.07
C ALA A 909 -10.39 -40.30 -11.62
N VAL A 910 -9.70 -39.76 -10.62
CA VAL A 910 -8.56 -40.40 -9.96
C VAL A 910 -9.03 -41.08 -8.69
N GLU A 911 -8.61 -42.33 -8.49
CA GLU A 911 -8.92 -43.05 -7.27
C GLU A 911 -8.02 -42.53 -6.15
N LEU A 912 -8.62 -41.90 -5.14
CA LEU A 912 -7.93 -41.46 -3.93
C LEU A 912 -8.03 -42.54 -2.85
N ALA A 913 -6.93 -42.82 -2.17
CA ALA A 913 -6.92 -43.63 -0.97
C ALA A 913 -7.54 -42.81 0.18
N PRO A 914 -8.46 -43.40 0.99
CA PRO A 914 -8.96 -42.75 2.19
C PRO A 914 -7.82 -42.25 3.08
N TYR A 915 -7.97 -41.09 3.71
CA TYR A 915 -6.88 -40.47 4.44
C TYR A 915 -6.29 -41.38 5.53
N ALA A 916 -7.14 -42.12 6.25
CA ALA A 916 -6.70 -43.13 7.22
C ALA A 916 -5.82 -44.25 6.60
N GLU A 917 -6.12 -44.70 5.38
CA GLU A 917 -5.30 -45.70 4.68
C GLU A 917 -3.97 -45.10 4.23
N ALA A 918 -3.98 -43.87 3.70
CA ALA A 918 -2.77 -43.17 3.29
C ALA A 918 -1.81 -43.02 4.50
N LYS A 919 -2.33 -42.69 5.68
CA LYS A 919 -1.56 -42.64 6.94
C LYS A 919 -0.99 -44.00 7.34
N ALA A 920 -1.77 -45.07 7.21
CA ALA A 920 -1.31 -46.43 7.52
C ALA A 920 -0.19 -46.91 6.57
N LYS A 921 -0.21 -46.44 5.32
CA LYS A 921 0.78 -46.74 4.27
C LYS A 921 1.80 -45.61 4.09
N ARG A 922 2.11 -44.87 5.16
CA ARG A 922 3.17 -43.85 5.16
C ARG A 922 4.54 -44.44 4.85
N PHE A 923 5.48 -43.58 4.46
CA PHE A 923 6.88 -44.00 4.36
C PHE A 923 7.39 -44.42 5.74
N ALA A 924 8.03 -45.58 5.81
CA ALA A 924 8.61 -46.11 7.04
C ALA A 924 10.08 -46.45 6.78
N THR A 925 10.94 -46.00 7.70
CA THR A 925 12.38 -46.28 7.71
C THR A 925 12.76 -46.88 9.05
N ASP A 926 13.82 -47.71 9.08
CA ASP A 926 14.37 -48.19 10.35
C ASP A 926 15.31 -47.13 10.93
N TRP A 927 14.73 -46.25 11.74
CA TRP A 927 15.40 -45.17 12.44
C TRP A 927 16.60 -45.63 13.29
N LYS A 928 16.70 -46.91 13.67
CA LYS A 928 17.85 -47.44 14.43
C LYS A 928 19.12 -47.59 13.57
N THR A 929 18.95 -47.72 12.26
CA THR A 929 20.04 -47.99 11.32
C THR A 929 20.29 -46.82 10.37
N VAL A 930 19.35 -45.88 10.29
CA VAL A 930 19.50 -44.70 9.44
C VAL A 930 20.53 -43.73 10.02
N ASP A 931 21.33 -43.14 9.14
CA ASP A 931 22.28 -42.11 9.52
C ASP A 931 21.55 -40.77 9.72
N VAL A 932 21.43 -40.33 10.98
CA VAL A 932 20.83 -39.05 11.39
C VAL A 932 21.96 -38.08 11.78
N PRO A 933 22.44 -37.24 10.84
CA PRO A 933 23.59 -36.39 11.07
C PRO A 933 23.24 -35.19 11.96
N ARG A 934 24.15 -34.85 12.87
CA ARG A 934 24.01 -33.68 13.75
C ARG A 934 24.67 -32.46 13.09
N PRO A 935 23.98 -31.31 12.99
CA PRO A 935 24.57 -30.12 12.42
C PRO A 935 25.67 -29.53 13.32
N SER A 936 26.62 -28.85 12.70
CA SER A 936 27.74 -28.19 13.38
C SER A 936 27.33 -27.00 14.24
N PHE A 937 26.10 -26.50 14.07
CA PHE A 937 25.50 -25.44 14.87
C PHE A 937 23.97 -25.57 14.88
N ILE A 938 23.33 -24.82 15.78
CA ILE A 938 21.87 -24.67 15.87
C ILE A 938 21.55 -23.17 15.87
N GLY A 939 20.39 -22.79 15.34
CA GLY A 939 19.99 -21.40 15.13
C GLY A 939 20.35 -20.89 13.74
N GLY A 940 20.05 -19.62 13.47
CA GLY A 940 20.26 -18.99 12.16
C GLY A 940 21.64 -18.35 11.99
N ARG A 941 22.16 -18.37 10.77
CA ARG A 941 23.34 -17.63 10.30
C ARG A 941 22.98 -16.74 9.13
N VAL A 942 23.53 -15.53 9.13
CA VAL A 942 23.29 -14.51 8.10
C VAL A 942 24.47 -14.43 7.15
N LEU A 943 24.17 -14.28 5.87
CA LEU A 943 25.09 -14.15 4.74
C LEU A 943 24.73 -12.90 3.95
N SER A 944 25.74 -12.15 3.51
CA SER A 944 25.55 -10.90 2.76
C SER A 944 26.67 -10.70 1.75
N SER A 945 26.37 -10.19 0.56
CA SER A 945 27.38 -9.84 -0.43
C SER A 945 28.08 -8.51 -0.16
N LYS A 946 27.52 -7.67 0.72
CA LYS A 946 28.19 -6.49 1.26
C LYS A 946 28.88 -6.82 2.58
N SER A 947 30.14 -6.39 2.73
CA SER A 947 30.91 -6.54 3.96
C SER A 947 30.21 -5.83 5.13
N ALA A 948 30.07 -6.53 6.26
CA ALA A 948 29.66 -5.89 7.50
C ALA A 948 30.74 -4.87 7.94
N PRO A 949 30.37 -3.69 8.47
CA PRO A 949 31.33 -2.79 9.10
C PRO A 949 32.07 -3.50 10.24
N ALA A 950 33.36 -3.19 10.40
CA ALA A 950 34.28 -3.85 11.34
C ALA A 950 33.85 -3.78 12.82
N ASP A 951 32.85 -2.95 13.12
CA ASP A 951 32.44 -2.57 14.47
C ASP A 951 31.28 -3.44 15.00
N ALA A 952 30.75 -4.34 14.17
CA ALA A 952 29.69 -5.30 14.53
C ALA A 952 30.22 -6.58 15.21
N ALA A 953 31.48 -6.58 15.67
CA ALA A 953 31.98 -7.57 16.62
C ALA A 953 31.44 -7.21 18.01
N GLY A 954 30.25 -7.73 18.34
CA GLY A 954 29.58 -7.48 19.62
C GLY A 954 30.50 -7.75 20.83
N THR A 955 30.39 -6.87 21.83
CA THR A 955 31.09 -6.93 23.13
C THR A 955 30.60 -8.03 24.07
N ASN A 956 29.78 -8.97 23.59
CA ASN A 956 29.38 -10.17 24.31
C ASN A 956 29.80 -11.37 23.47
N GLY A 957 30.58 -12.29 24.04
CA GLY A 957 31.26 -13.40 23.35
C GLY A 957 30.38 -14.49 22.71
N ASP A 958 29.28 -14.14 22.06
CA ASP A 958 28.51 -15.03 21.20
C ASP A 958 29.06 -14.98 19.75
N GLU A 959 29.96 -15.91 19.42
CA GLU A 959 30.50 -16.13 18.07
C GLU A 959 29.42 -16.49 17.01
N ALA A 960 28.15 -16.62 17.38
CA ALA A 960 27.07 -17.12 16.52
C ALA A 960 26.51 -16.11 15.50
N ALA A 961 26.75 -14.80 15.67
CA ALA A 961 26.13 -13.74 14.87
C ALA A 961 27.05 -13.08 13.82
N ALA A 962 28.22 -13.64 13.51
CA ALA A 962 29.11 -13.08 12.49
C ALA A 962 28.50 -13.22 11.09
N VAL A 963 28.15 -12.08 10.46
CA VAL A 963 27.75 -12.01 9.04
C VAL A 963 28.92 -12.50 8.20
N LYS A 964 28.73 -13.60 7.46
CA LYS A 964 29.76 -14.08 6.53
C LYS A 964 29.55 -13.42 5.17
N THR A 965 30.58 -12.76 4.69
CA THR A 965 30.60 -12.16 3.35
C THR A 965 30.54 -13.25 2.28
N ILE A 966 29.67 -13.07 1.29
CA ILE A 966 29.59 -13.90 0.08
C ILE A 966 30.01 -13.09 -1.14
N ASP A 967 30.71 -13.70 -2.08
CA ASP A 967 31.08 -13.05 -3.33
C ASP A 967 30.07 -13.43 -4.43
N LEU A 968 29.50 -12.45 -5.12
CA LEU A 968 28.62 -12.71 -6.27
C LEU A 968 29.35 -13.48 -7.39
N ARG A 969 30.67 -13.38 -7.49
CA ARG A 969 31.50 -14.19 -8.38
C ARG A 969 31.45 -15.68 -8.05
N GLU A 970 31.27 -16.04 -6.77
CA GLU A 970 31.04 -17.43 -6.38
C GLU A 970 29.64 -17.89 -6.76
N LEU A 971 28.62 -17.06 -6.54
CA LEU A 971 27.24 -17.38 -6.94
C LEU A 971 27.10 -17.58 -8.46
N ARG A 972 27.81 -16.78 -9.26
CA ARG A 972 27.82 -16.88 -10.73
C ARG A 972 28.10 -18.30 -11.25
N LYS A 973 28.92 -19.08 -10.55
CA LYS A 973 29.26 -20.47 -10.94
C LYS A 973 28.09 -21.44 -10.83
N TYR A 974 27.09 -21.11 -10.00
CA TYR A 974 25.93 -21.96 -9.72
C TYR A 974 24.72 -21.58 -10.58
N ILE A 975 24.86 -20.63 -11.50
CA ILE A 975 23.77 -20.23 -12.40
C ILE A 975 23.48 -21.36 -13.39
N ASP A 976 22.27 -21.93 -13.32
CA ASP A 976 21.69 -22.64 -14.47
C ASP A 976 21.17 -21.61 -15.48
N TRP A 977 21.86 -21.51 -16.61
CA TRP A 977 21.51 -20.62 -17.72
C TRP A 977 20.34 -21.15 -18.56
N SER A 978 19.89 -22.40 -18.37
CA SER A 978 18.81 -22.97 -19.18
C SER A 978 17.49 -22.18 -19.02
N PRO A 979 17.04 -21.84 -17.80
CA PRO A 979 15.85 -21.00 -17.65
C PRO A 979 16.06 -19.54 -18.07
N PHE A 980 17.30 -19.03 -18.02
CA PHE A 980 17.61 -17.70 -18.58
C PHE A 980 17.27 -17.62 -20.08
N PHE A 981 17.67 -18.64 -20.86
CA PHE A 981 17.30 -18.69 -22.28
C PHE A 981 15.79 -18.86 -22.49
N LEU A 982 15.11 -19.59 -21.62
CA LEU A 982 13.64 -19.72 -21.67
C LEU A 982 12.94 -18.38 -21.43
N THR A 983 13.42 -17.54 -20.50
CA THR A 983 12.89 -16.18 -20.30
C THR A 983 12.95 -15.33 -21.58
N TRP A 984 13.96 -15.57 -22.43
CA TRP A 984 14.12 -14.90 -23.72
C TRP A 984 13.53 -15.68 -24.92
N GLU A 985 12.63 -16.65 -24.66
CA GLU A 985 11.98 -17.50 -25.67
C GLU A 985 12.93 -18.35 -26.54
N MET A 986 14.16 -18.58 -26.06
CA MET A 986 15.16 -19.41 -26.74
C MET A 986 15.12 -20.85 -26.22
N LYS A 987 14.39 -21.71 -26.93
CA LYS A 987 14.18 -23.11 -26.52
C LYS A 987 15.44 -23.96 -26.70
N GLY A 988 16.13 -24.26 -25.61
CA GLY A 988 17.26 -25.19 -25.59
C GLY A 988 17.97 -25.25 -24.24
N LYS A 989 18.61 -26.38 -23.92
CA LYS A 989 19.40 -26.54 -22.68
C LYS A 989 20.79 -25.93 -22.84
N TYR A 990 21.28 -25.19 -21.84
CA TYR A 990 22.67 -24.73 -21.81
C TYR A 990 23.64 -25.90 -21.53
N PRO A 991 24.86 -25.92 -22.10
CA PRO A 991 25.38 -25.07 -23.17
C PRO A 991 25.05 -25.60 -24.58
N LYS A 992 24.24 -26.67 -24.70
CA LYS A 992 23.90 -27.30 -26.00
C LYS A 992 23.28 -26.31 -26.99
N ILE A 993 22.53 -25.33 -26.50
CA ILE A 993 21.89 -24.28 -27.30
C ILE A 993 22.88 -23.49 -28.18
N PHE A 994 24.16 -23.35 -27.78
CA PHE A 994 25.18 -22.67 -28.59
C PHE A 994 25.51 -23.40 -29.89
N LYS A 995 25.25 -24.71 -29.96
CA LYS A 995 25.46 -25.54 -31.15
C LYS A 995 24.21 -25.68 -32.01
N ASP A 996 23.10 -25.03 -31.60
CA ASP A 996 21.89 -25.03 -32.41
C ASP A 996 22.14 -24.28 -33.73
N PRO A 997 21.83 -24.86 -34.89
CA PRO A 997 22.11 -24.26 -36.19
C PRO A 997 21.35 -22.95 -36.44
N ASN A 998 20.21 -22.74 -35.76
CA ASN A 998 19.37 -21.56 -35.92
C ASN A 998 19.56 -20.58 -34.74
N LEU A 999 19.61 -21.08 -33.51
CA LEU A 999 19.65 -20.27 -32.28
C LEU A 999 21.08 -19.96 -31.81
N GLY A 1000 22.08 -20.76 -32.20
CA GLY A 1000 23.37 -20.82 -31.51
C GLY A 1000 24.17 -19.51 -31.50
N LYS A 1001 24.18 -18.77 -32.63
CA LYS A 1001 24.88 -17.48 -32.72
C LYS A 1001 24.25 -16.41 -31.82
N GLU A 1002 22.94 -16.31 -31.84
CA GLU A 1002 22.21 -15.29 -31.05
C GLU A 1002 22.14 -15.68 -29.58
N ALA A 1003 22.02 -16.98 -29.26
CA ALA A 1003 22.13 -17.47 -27.89
C ALA A 1003 23.51 -17.15 -27.30
N LYS A 1004 24.57 -17.26 -28.11
CA LYS A 1004 25.92 -16.89 -27.69
C LYS A 1004 26.05 -15.39 -27.46
N LYS A 1005 25.50 -14.56 -28.34
CA LYS A 1005 25.50 -13.09 -28.19
C LYS A 1005 24.71 -12.64 -26.96
N LEU A 1006 23.50 -13.15 -26.76
CA LEU A 1006 22.67 -12.86 -25.58
C LEU A 1006 23.38 -13.27 -24.29
N PHE A 1007 24.04 -14.43 -24.30
CA PHE A 1007 24.86 -14.88 -23.18
C PHE A 1007 26.02 -13.92 -22.93
N ASP A 1008 26.72 -13.46 -23.96
CA ASP A 1008 27.84 -12.54 -23.81
C ASP A 1008 27.36 -11.15 -23.29
N ASP A 1009 26.24 -10.62 -23.78
CA ASP A 1009 25.60 -9.39 -23.27
C ASP A 1009 25.20 -9.56 -21.79
N ALA A 1010 24.58 -10.68 -21.43
CA ALA A 1010 24.18 -10.99 -20.05
C ALA A 1010 25.39 -11.09 -19.12
N ASN A 1011 26.49 -11.68 -19.60
CA ASN A 1011 27.73 -11.76 -18.82
C ASN A 1011 28.39 -10.39 -18.67
N ALA A 1012 28.35 -9.53 -19.69
CA ALA A 1012 28.89 -8.18 -19.59
C ALA A 1012 28.11 -7.33 -18.57
N LEU A 1013 26.76 -7.41 -18.57
CA LEU A 1013 25.96 -6.75 -17.56
C LEU A 1013 26.16 -7.37 -16.17
N LEU A 1014 26.29 -8.70 -16.08
CA LEU A 1014 26.59 -9.37 -14.82
C LEU A 1014 27.97 -8.98 -14.27
N ASP A 1015 28.99 -8.83 -15.13
CA ASP A 1015 30.31 -8.32 -14.77
C ASP A 1015 30.18 -6.92 -14.16
N ARG A 1016 29.41 -6.03 -14.82
CA ARG A 1016 29.10 -4.69 -14.30
C ARG A 1016 28.38 -4.75 -12.95
N ILE A 1017 27.34 -5.57 -12.81
CA ILE A 1017 26.60 -5.76 -11.56
C ILE A 1017 27.53 -6.19 -10.42
N ILE A 1018 28.48 -7.09 -10.71
CA ILE A 1018 29.43 -7.61 -9.73
C ILE A 1018 30.48 -6.55 -9.38
N ASP A 1019 31.06 -5.89 -10.38
CA ASP A 1019 32.18 -4.96 -10.21
C ASP A 1019 31.74 -3.63 -9.58
N GLU A 1020 30.57 -3.14 -9.96
CA GLU A 1020 29.97 -1.92 -9.41
C GLU A 1020 29.04 -2.21 -8.20
N GLN A 1021 28.90 -3.48 -7.80
CA GLN A 1021 28.05 -3.93 -6.69
C GLN A 1021 26.58 -3.45 -6.78
N LEU A 1022 26.03 -3.41 -8.00
CA LEU A 1022 24.69 -2.86 -8.27
C LEU A 1022 23.56 -3.71 -7.68
N LEU A 1023 23.78 -5.01 -7.48
CA LEU A 1023 22.84 -5.91 -6.81
C LEU A 1023 23.44 -6.44 -5.50
N GLU A 1024 22.59 -6.58 -4.48
CA GLU A 1024 22.97 -7.16 -3.19
C GLU A 1024 22.29 -8.51 -2.97
N ALA A 1025 23.08 -9.52 -2.61
CA ALA A 1025 22.60 -10.83 -2.23
C ALA A 1025 22.62 -10.99 -0.70
N ARG A 1026 21.45 -11.26 -0.10
CA ARG A 1026 21.31 -11.54 1.33
C ARG A 1026 20.63 -12.87 1.57
N GLY A 1027 21.08 -13.59 2.58
CA GLY A 1027 20.54 -14.89 2.91
C GLY A 1027 20.62 -15.21 4.39
N VAL A 1028 19.65 -15.96 4.88
CA VAL A 1028 19.66 -16.54 6.21
C VAL A 1028 19.34 -18.03 6.10
N TYR A 1029 20.08 -18.85 6.84
CA TYR A 1029 19.77 -20.27 6.99
C TYR A 1029 20.11 -20.75 8.38
N GLY A 1030 19.46 -21.82 8.83
CA GLY A 1030 19.74 -22.39 10.14
C GLY A 1030 19.28 -23.83 10.26
N PHE A 1031 19.58 -24.41 11.42
CA PHE A 1031 19.17 -25.76 11.80
C PHE A 1031 18.56 -25.75 13.19
N TRP A 1032 17.49 -26.52 13.40
CA TRP A 1032 16.79 -26.65 14.67
C TRP A 1032 16.51 -28.12 14.98
N PRO A 1033 16.58 -28.52 16.27
CA PRO A 1033 16.12 -29.84 16.68
C PRO A 1033 14.65 -30.02 16.30
N ALA A 1034 14.32 -31.14 15.68
CA ALA A 1034 12.98 -31.39 15.18
C ALA A 1034 12.53 -32.83 15.43
N ALA A 1035 11.23 -33.05 15.48
CA ALA A 1035 10.63 -34.39 15.52
C ALA A 1035 9.30 -34.40 14.75
N ALA A 1036 9.01 -35.52 14.08
CA ALA A 1036 7.72 -35.69 13.41
C ALA A 1036 6.63 -36.05 14.43
N ASP A 1037 5.49 -35.37 14.33
CA ASP A 1037 4.27 -35.64 15.09
C ASP A 1037 3.11 -35.80 14.11
N GLY A 1038 2.85 -37.07 13.74
CA GLY A 1038 1.96 -37.39 12.64
C GLY A 1038 2.51 -36.88 11.31
N GLU A 1039 1.78 -35.94 10.70
CA GLU A 1039 2.08 -35.27 9.44
C GLU A 1039 2.79 -33.93 9.64
N ASP A 1040 2.95 -33.49 10.89
CA ASP A 1040 3.62 -32.22 11.23
C ASP A 1040 5.06 -32.45 11.67
N ILE A 1041 5.84 -31.39 11.61
CA ILE A 1041 7.22 -31.36 12.11
C ILE A 1041 7.30 -30.33 13.22
N ILE A 1042 7.52 -30.81 14.44
CA ILE A 1042 7.77 -29.98 15.62
C ILE A 1042 9.18 -29.44 15.52
N VAL A 1043 9.33 -28.13 15.74
CA VAL A 1043 10.62 -27.44 15.84
C VAL A 1043 10.81 -27.01 17.29
N TYR A 1044 11.90 -27.44 17.91
CA TYR A 1044 12.20 -27.14 19.31
C TYR A 1044 13.15 -25.95 19.44
N ALA A 1045 13.00 -25.20 20.54
CA ALA A 1045 13.84 -24.03 20.82
C ALA A 1045 15.33 -24.38 21.03
N ASP A 1046 15.61 -25.57 21.57
CA ASP A 1046 16.96 -26.03 21.87
C ASP A 1046 17.06 -27.57 21.90
N ASN A 1047 18.28 -28.08 22.11
CA ASN A 1047 18.54 -29.52 22.17
C ASN A 1047 17.84 -30.24 23.33
N THR A 1048 17.29 -29.53 24.33
CA THR A 1048 16.56 -30.17 25.42
C THR A 1048 15.21 -30.74 24.96
N ARG A 1049 14.67 -30.23 23.84
CA ARG A 1049 13.39 -30.65 23.24
C ARG A 1049 12.21 -30.58 24.22
N LYS A 1050 12.25 -29.62 25.16
CA LYS A 1050 11.20 -29.41 26.17
C LYS A 1050 10.18 -28.36 25.77
N ALA A 1051 10.58 -27.38 24.97
CA ALA A 1051 9.74 -26.29 24.50
C ALA A 1051 9.65 -26.32 22.97
N GLU A 1052 8.42 -26.43 22.47
CA GLU A 1052 8.10 -26.22 21.05
C GLU A 1052 8.28 -24.72 20.73
N GLN A 1053 9.12 -24.42 19.75
CA GLN A 1053 9.32 -23.07 19.23
C GLN A 1053 8.31 -22.76 18.13
N THR A 1054 8.12 -23.70 17.21
CA THR A 1054 7.13 -23.62 16.12
C THR A 1054 6.88 -24.99 15.52
N ARG A 1055 5.99 -25.07 14.53
CA ARG A 1055 5.60 -26.31 13.85
C ARG A 1055 5.37 -26.06 12.36
N PHE A 1056 5.89 -26.96 11.52
CA PHE A 1056 5.56 -26.99 10.09
C PHE A 1056 4.50 -28.05 9.82
N HIS A 1057 3.56 -27.72 8.95
CA HIS A 1057 2.41 -28.57 8.68
C HIS A 1057 2.57 -29.30 7.34
N GLY A 1058 2.51 -30.64 7.40
CA GLY A 1058 2.63 -31.48 6.22
C GLY A 1058 1.28 -31.91 5.65
N LEU A 1059 1.26 -32.07 4.32
CA LEU A 1059 0.22 -32.81 3.59
C LEU A 1059 0.75 -34.19 3.20
N ARG A 1060 -0.16 -35.11 2.91
CA ARG A 1060 0.10 -36.50 2.52
C ARG A 1060 -0.54 -36.80 1.18
N GLN A 1061 0.18 -37.50 0.32
CA GLN A 1061 -0.37 -38.00 -0.94
C GLN A 1061 -1.58 -38.91 -0.71
N GLN A 1062 -2.62 -38.78 -1.54
CA GLN A 1062 -3.75 -39.71 -1.54
C GLN A 1062 -4.03 -40.35 -2.89
N TRP A 1063 -3.47 -39.83 -3.99
CA TRP A 1063 -3.70 -40.41 -5.31
C TRP A 1063 -3.08 -41.81 -5.44
N ARG A 1064 -3.92 -42.82 -5.73
CA ARG A 1064 -3.47 -44.20 -6.02
C ARG A 1064 -2.86 -44.29 -7.43
N ARG A 1065 -1.53 -44.33 -7.48
CA ARG A 1065 -0.80 -44.62 -8.74
C ARG A 1065 -0.56 -46.13 -8.88
N LYS A 1066 -0.46 -46.61 -10.12
CA LYS A 1066 -0.23 -48.03 -10.41
C LYS A 1066 1.11 -48.49 -9.82
N GLY A 1067 1.06 -49.47 -8.90
CA GLY A 1067 2.25 -49.99 -8.21
C GLY A 1067 2.74 -49.14 -7.03
N GLN A 1068 1.95 -48.15 -6.59
CA GLN A 1068 2.27 -47.34 -5.41
C GLN A 1068 1.84 -48.07 -4.13
N GLU A 1069 2.81 -48.41 -3.28
CA GLU A 1069 2.57 -49.02 -1.97
C GLU A 1069 2.70 -48.02 -0.81
N THR A 1070 3.31 -46.85 -1.07
CA THR A 1070 3.64 -45.84 -0.06
C THR A 1070 3.04 -44.49 -0.44
N PHE A 1071 2.47 -43.79 0.55
CA PHE A 1071 1.93 -42.43 0.42
C PHE A 1071 2.78 -41.46 1.22
N TYR A 1072 3.57 -40.64 0.52
CA TYR A 1072 4.58 -39.79 1.15
C TYR A 1072 3.97 -38.53 1.79
N SER A 1073 4.54 -38.13 2.92
CA SER A 1073 4.46 -36.80 3.50
C SER A 1073 5.88 -36.31 3.84
N LEU A 1074 6.13 -35.00 3.83
CA LEU A 1074 7.46 -34.46 4.15
C LEU A 1074 7.88 -34.80 5.59
N ALA A 1075 6.93 -34.83 6.53
CA ALA A 1075 7.16 -35.26 7.90
C ALA A 1075 7.70 -36.70 8.03
N ASP A 1076 7.44 -37.57 7.05
CA ASP A 1076 7.94 -38.96 7.09
C ASP A 1076 9.48 -39.04 7.05
N PHE A 1077 10.16 -37.96 6.65
CA PHE A 1077 11.61 -37.86 6.57
C PHE A 1077 12.27 -37.27 7.82
N ILE A 1078 11.53 -37.10 8.92
CA ILE A 1078 12.04 -36.66 10.23
C ILE A 1078 11.71 -37.71 11.29
N ALA A 1079 12.64 -37.96 12.21
CA ALA A 1079 12.45 -38.97 13.25
C ALA A 1079 11.21 -38.63 14.11
N PRO A 1080 10.28 -39.59 14.34
CA PRO A 1080 9.06 -39.31 15.07
C PRO A 1080 9.32 -39.11 16.57
N VAL A 1081 8.39 -38.42 17.24
CA VAL A 1081 8.43 -38.25 18.71
C VAL A 1081 8.56 -39.62 19.40
N GLY A 1082 9.54 -39.75 20.28
CA GLY A 1082 9.83 -40.98 21.02
C GLY A 1082 10.65 -42.04 20.25
N ALA A 1083 11.13 -41.73 19.04
CA ALA A 1083 12.06 -42.61 18.33
C ALA A 1083 13.35 -42.82 19.12
N VAL A 1084 13.86 -44.05 19.12
CA VAL A 1084 15.09 -44.44 19.85
C VAL A 1084 16.09 -45.16 18.95
N ASP A 1085 17.38 -44.90 19.18
CA ASP A 1085 18.48 -45.53 18.48
C ASP A 1085 18.67 -47.00 18.93
N ALA A 1086 19.65 -47.70 18.33
CA ALA A 1086 19.98 -49.08 18.68
C ALA A 1086 20.33 -49.28 20.18
N ASN A 1087 20.75 -48.21 20.88
CA ASN A 1087 21.12 -48.20 22.30
C ASN A 1087 19.99 -47.71 23.21
N ARG A 1088 18.75 -47.58 22.70
CA ARG A 1088 17.57 -47.06 23.42
C ARG A 1088 17.69 -45.60 23.87
N ARG A 1089 18.55 -44.80 23.22
CA ARG A 1089 18.61 -43.34 23.44
C ARG A 1089 17.67 -42.62 22.48
N PRO A 1090 17.04 -41.51 22.87
CA PRO A 1090 16.24 -40.71 21.95
C PRO A 1090 17.03 -40.32 20.70
N ILE A 1091 16.42 -40.43 19.52
CA ILE A 1091 17.02 -39.98 18.27
C ILE A 1091 16.91 -38.46 18.19
N GLU A 1092 18.04 -37.80 17.99
CA GLU A 1092 18.11 -36.36 17.84
C GLU A 1092 18.14 -35.99 16.35
N ASP A 1093 16.97 -35.80 15.74
CA ASP A 1093 16.85 -35.34 14.35
C ASP A 1093 16.66 -33.81 14.26
N PHE A 1094 16.89 -33.25 13.08
CA PHE A 1094 16.91 -31.81 12.84
C PHE A 1094 16.16 -31.45 11.57
N ILE A 1095 15.70 -30.20 11.50
CA ILE A 1095 15.22 -29.60 10.26
C ILE A 1095 16.03 -28.33 10.01
N GLY A 1096 16.30 -28.03 8.73
CA GLY A 1096 16.85 -26.74 8.34
C GLY A 1096 15.82 -25.86 7.65
N ALA A 1097 16.08 -24.57 7.61
CA ALA A 1097 15.29 -23.61 6.84
C ALA A 1097 16.22 -22.55 6.23
N PHE A 1098 15.81 -21.95 5.12
CA PHE A 1098 16.53 -20.85 4.48
C PHE A 1098 15.60 -19.84 3.81
N ALA A 1099 16.12 -18.62 3.66
CA ALA A 1099 15.56 -17.57 2.82
C ALA A 1099 16.72 -16.79 2.19
N VAL A 1100 16.70 -16.60 0.87
CA VAL A 1100 17.72 -15.88 0.10
C VAL A 1100 17.08 -14.92 -0.89
N THR A 1101 17.75 -13.80 -1.15
CA THR A 1101 17.42 -12.87 -2.23
C THR A 1101 18.68 -12.39 -2.91
N ALA A 1102 18.59 -12.12 -4.21
CA ALA A 1102 19.59 -11.39 -4.98
C ALA A 1102 18.97 -10.18 -5.71
N GLY A 1103 17.75 -9.80 -5.32
CA GLY A 1103 16.97 -8.75 -5.99
C GLY A 1103 17.05 -7.38 -5.33
N LEU A 1104 17.83 -7.20 -4.26
CA LEU A 1104 18.03 -5.88 -3.65
C LEU A 1104 18.87 -5.01 -4.60
N GLY A 1105 18.36 -3.85 -5.00
CA GLY A 1105 18.95 -3.00 -6.06
C GLY A 1105 18.39 -3.30 -7.47
N CYS A 1106 17.61 -4.38 -7.64
CA CYS A 1106 17.12 -4.78 -8.96
C CYS A 1106 16.06 -3.84 -9.50
N ASP A 1107 15.12 -3.40 -8.66
CA ASP A 1107 14.05 -2.50 -9.10
C ASP A 1107 14.58 -1.10 -9.38
N GLU A 1108 15.56 -0.63 -8.61
CA GLU A 1108 16.26 0.63 -8.84
C GLU A 1108 17.01 0.59 -10.18
N LEU A 1109 17.80 -0.45 -10.42
CA LEU A 1109 18.56 -0.59 -11.67
C LEU A 1109 17.63 -0.78 -12.88
N ALA A 1110 16.53 -1.52 -12.75
CA ALA A 1110 15.53 -1.66 -13.79
C ALA A 1110 14.84 -0.33 -14.11
N LYS A 1111 14.44 0.45 -13.08
CA LYS A 1111 13.85 1.79 -13.27
C LYS A 1111 14.80 2.77 -13.95
N GLN A 1112 16.10 2.71 -13.66
CA GLN A 1112 17.10 3.49 -14.38
C GLN A 1112 17.09 3.15 -15.87
N PHE A 1113 17.12 1.86 -16.23
CA PHE A 1113 17.02 1.44 -17.62
C PHE A 1113 15.68 1.81 -18.26
N ASP A 1114 14.56 1.73 -17.54
CA ASP A 1114 13.24 2.13 -18.05
C ASP A 1114 13.19 3.65 -18.35
N ALA A 1115 13.76 4.48 -17.46
CA ALA A 1115 13.87 5.94 -17.65
C ALA A 1115 14.73 6.30 -18.88
N ASP A 1116 15.76 5.50 -19.16
CA ASP A 1116 16.61 5.63 -20.35
C ASP A 1116 15.99 4.99 -21.62
N HIS A 1117 14.77 4.47 -21.53
CA HIS A 1117 14.08 3.71 -22.59
C HIS A 1117 14.89 2.48 -23.08
N ASP A 1118 15.64 1.85 -22.18
CA ASP A 1118 16.40 0.63 -22.40
C ASP A 1118 15.66 -0.60 -21.85
N ASP A 1119 14.52 -0.90 -22.48
CA ASP A 1119 13.67 -2.06 -22.17
C ASP A 1119 14.49 -3.38 -22.15
N TYR A 1120 15.56 -3.48 -22.94
CA TYR A 1120 16.42 -4.66 -23.01
C TYR A 1120 17.21 -4.88 -21.73
N ASN A 1121 17.91 -3.84 -21.24
CA ASN A 1121 18.70 -3.95 -20.02
C ASN A 1121 17.84 -3.97 -18.75
N SER A 1122 16.65 -3.37 -18.78
CA SER A 1122 15.64 -3.51 -17.72
C SER A 1122 15.23 -4.99 -17.54
N ILE A 1123 14.82 -5.66 -18.63
CA ILE A 1123 14.47 -7.09 -18.60
C ILE A 1123 15.69 -7.96 -18.27
N MET A 1124 16.87 -7.64 -18.81
CA MET A 1124 18.11 -8.36 -18.55
C MET A 1124 18.47 -8.35 -17.06
N THR A 1125 18.34 -7.19 -16.41
CA THR A 1125 18.65 -7.01 -14.98
C THR A 1125 17.76 -7.91 -14.13
N LYS A 1126 16.44 -7.88 -14.36
CA LYS A 1126 15.48 -8.74 -13.65
C LYS A 1126 15.77 -10.23 -13.88
N ALA A 1127 16.06 -10.63 -15.12
CA ALA A 1127 16.41 -12.01 -15.45
C ALA A 1127 17.71 -12.48 -14.78
N LEU A 1128 18.73 -11.61 -14.69
CA LEU A 1128 19.99 -11.89 -14.01
C LEU A 1128 19.81 -11.99 -12.48
N ALA A 1129 19.01 -11.10 -11.89
CA ALA A 1129 18.69 -11.16 -10.46
C ALA A 1129 18.01 -12.50 -10.10
N ASP A 1130 17.03 -12.95 -10.89
CA ASP A 1130 16.39 -14.26 -10.70
C ASP A 1130 17.40 -15.42 -10.79
N ARG A 1131 18.32 -15.36 -11.76
CA ARG A 1131 19.37 -16.37 -11.90
C ARG A 1131 20.32 -16.37 -10.70
N LEU A 1132 20.68 -15.20 -10.17
CA LEU A 1132 21.51 -15.08 -8.98
C LEU A 1132 20.80 -15.59 -7.72
N ALA A 1133 19.50 -15.36 -7.57
CA ALA A 1133 18.73 -15.84 -6.43
C ALA A 1133 18.64 -17.38 -6.40
N GLU A 1134 18.37 -18.01 -7.55
CA GLU A 1134 18.39 -19.48 -7.68
C GLU A 1134 19.79 -20.06 -7.46
N ALA A 1135 20.82 -19.42 -8.02
CA ALA A 1135 22.20 -19.81 -7.79
C ALA A 1135 22.59 -19.70 -6.31
N PHE A 1136 22.07 -18.69 -5.60
CA PHE A 1136 22.26 -18.54 -4.17
C PHE A 1136 21.58 -19.66 -3.39
N ALA A 1137 20.34 -20.03 -3.73
CA ALA A 1137 19.66 -21.15 -3.08
C ALA A 1137 20.44 -22.47 -3.23
N GLU A 1138 21.01 -22.73 -4.41
CA GLU A 1138 21.80 -23.93 -4.69
C GLU A 1138 23.15 -23.93 -3.95
N TRP A 1139 23.89 -22.81 -4.02
CA TRP A 1139 25.15 -22.64 -3.30
C TRP A 1139 24.93 -22.76 -1.78
N LEU A 1140 23.86 -22.15 -1.26
CA LEU A 1140 23.51 -22.20 0.15
C LEU A 1140 23.11 -23.61 0.58
N HIS A 1141 22.39 -24.34 -0.27
CA HIS A 1141 22.06 -25.74 0.02
C HIS A 1141 23.33 -26.60 0.12
N GLN A 1142 24.29 -26.45 -0.81
CA GLN A 1142 25.58 -27.14 -0.70
C GLN A 1142 26.30 -26.78 0.61
N ARG A 1143 26.32 -25.50 0.98
CA ARG A 1143 26.90 -25.03 2.25
C ARG A 1143 26.16 -25.64 3.45
N ALA A 1144 24.83 -25.66 3.43
CA ALA A 1144 24.01 -26.23 4.48
C ALA A 1144 24.27 -27.73 4.66
N ARG A 1145 24.41 -28.52 3.58
CA ARG A 1145 24.77 -29.95 3.68
C ARG A 1145 26.13 -30.17 4.33
N ARG A 1146 27.13 -29.34 4.00
CA ARG A 1146 28.45 -29.37 4.66
C ARG A 1146 28.35 -29.02 6.13
N ASP A 1147 27.65 -27.95 6.46
CA ASP A 1147 27.48 -27.49 7.83
C ASP A 1147 26.61 -28.44 8.67
N TRP A 1148 25.75 -29.23 8.03
CA TRP A 1148 24.97 -30.30 8.65
C TRP A 1148 25.78 -31.61 8.81
N GLY A 1149 26.98 -31.70 8.24
CA GLY A 1149 27.93 -32.78 8.47
C GLY A 1149 27.86 -33.96 7.49
N TYR A 1150 26.76 -34.14 6.74
CA TYR A 1150 26.67 -35.20 5.73
C TYR A 1150 27.22 -34.81 4.35
N GLY A 1151 27.41 -33.50 4.10
CA GLY A 1151 27.92 -32.98 2.83
C GLY A 1151 29.44 -32.69 2.80
N VAL A 1152 30.18 -32.96 3.88
CA VAL A 1152 31.59 -32.50 4.04
C VAL A 1152 32.53 -33.08 2.97
N ASN A 1153 32.29 -34.30 2.52
CA ASN A 1153 33.11 -34.99 1.52
C ASN A 1153 32.50 -34.96 0.11
N GLU A 1154 31.48 -34.13 -0.13
CA GLU A 1154 30.83 -34.01 -1.45
C GLU A 1154 31.75 -33.31 -2.47
N GLN A 1155 32.00 -33.97 -3.59
CA GLN A 1155 32.73 -33.44 -4.75
C GLN A 1155 31.86 -33.54 -6.01
N PHE A 1156 30.71 -32.86 -6.01
CA PHE A 1156 29.84 -32.79 -7.17
C PHE A 1156 30.29 -31.69 -8.13
N SER A 1157 30.20 -31.93 -9.43
CA SER A 1157 30.29 -30.86 -10.44
C SER A 1157 29.06 -29.96 -10.38
N GLU A 1158 29.16 -28.76 -10.95
CA GLU A 1158 28.05 -27.82 -11.08
C GLU A 1158 26.84 -28.46 -11.80
N GLU A 1159 27.07 -29.26 -12.87
CA GLU A 1159 25.97 -29.98 -13.52
C GLU A 1159 25.35 -31.05 -12.63
N GLN A 1160 26.14 -31.73 -11.79
CA GLN A 1160 25.61 -32.73 -10.86
C GLN A 1160 24.79 -32.11 -9.74
N LEU A 1161 25.10 -30.87 -9.34
CA LEU A 1161 24.28 -30.10 -8.40
C LEU A 1161 22.94 -29.71 -9.03
N ILE A 1162 22.94 -29.22 -10.28
CA ILE A 1162 21.72 -28.88 -11.03
C ILE A 1162 20.82 -30.11 -11.23
N GLU A 1163 21.42 -31.30 -11.41
CA GLU A 1163 20.69 -32.58 -11.51
C GLU A 1163 20.27 -33.16 -10.14
N GLU A 1164 20.53 -32.45 -9.04
CA GLU A 1164 20.16 -32.83 -7.67
C GLU A 1164 20.72 -34.21 -7.23
N ASN A 1165 21.90 -34.59 -7.72
CA ASN A 1165 22.53 -35.90 -7.45
C ASN A 1165 23.09 -36.06 -6.01
N TYR A 1166 22.69 -35.18 -5.09
CA TYR A 1166 23.15 -35.14 -3.70
C TYR A 1166 22.13 -35.72 -2.73
N ARG A 1167 22.57 -35.98 -1.50
CA ARG A 1167 21.70 -36.40 -0.40
C ARG A 1167 20.89 -35.19 0.12
N GLY A 1168 19.62 -35.41 0.41
CA GLY A 1168 18.73 -34.40 0.99
C GLY A 1168 17.99 -33.56 -0.05
N ILE A 1169 16.95 -32.86 0.38
CA ILE A 1169 16.12 -32.00 -0.47
C ILE A 1169 15.87 -30.64 0.18
N ARG A 1170 15.45 -29.66 -0.63
CA ARG A 1170 15.12 -28.29 -0.20
C ARG A 1170 13.68 -27.87 -0.57
N PRO A 1171 12.62 -28.55 -0.10
CA PRO A 1171 11.25 -28.21 -0.48
C PRO A 1171 10.90 -26.79 -0.05
N ALA A 1172 10.24 -26.07 -0.96
CA ALA A 1172 9.81 -24.70 -0.76
C ALA A 1172 8.28 -24.62 -0.80
N PRO A 1173 7.64 -23.86 0.10
CA PRO A 1173 6.20 -23.63 0.04
C PRO A 1173 5.76 -23.07 -1.32
N GLY A 1174 4.76 -23.70 -1.94
CA GLY A 1174 4.28 -23.46 -3.31
C GLY A 1174 4.75 -24.50 -4.33
N TYR A 1175 5.79 -25.29 -4.01
CA TYR A 1175 6.20 -26.41 -4.86
C TYR A 1175 5.18 -27.55 -4.76
N PRO A 1176 5.09 -28.46 -5.77
CA PRO A 1176 4.20 -29.61 -5.70
C PRO A 1176 4.37 -30.49 -4.45
N ALA A 1177 5.57 -30.51 -3.84
CA ALA A 1177 5.85 -31.24 -2.60
C ALA A 1177 5.32 -30.58 -1.33
N GLN A 1178 5.11 -29.26 -1.36
CA GLN A 1178 4.60 -28.45 -0.26
C GLN A 1178 3.75 -27.32 -0.85
N PRO A 1179 2.56 -27.61 -1.40
CA PRO A 1179 1.80 -26.64 -2.18
C PRO A 1179 1.23 -25.47 -1.35
N ASP A 1180 1.13 -25.63 -0.03
CA ASP A 1180 0.59 -24.60 0.85
C ASP A 1180 1.57 -23.42 1.01
N HIS A 1181 1.19 -22.26 0.48
CA HIS A 1181 1.97 -21.03 0.61
C HIS A 1181 2.02 -20.51 2.06
N THR A 1182 1.06 -20.85 2.90
CA THR A 1182 0.92 -20.36 4.29
C THR A 1182 1.96 -20.93 5.27
N GLU A 1183 2.87 -21.77 4.77
CA GLU A 1183 4.07 -22.20 5.51
C GLU A 1183 5.22 -21.18 5.42
N LYS A 1184 5.18 -20.21 4.47
CA LYS A 1184 6.23 -19.18 4.35
C LYS A 1184 6.33 -18.27 5.57
N PRO A 1185 5.23 -17.75 6.17
CA PRO A 1185 5.31 -16.96 7.40
C PRO A 1185 6.06 -17.70 8.51
N ILE A 1186 5.82 -19.00 8.68
CA ILE A 1186 6.50 -19.83 9.68
C ILE A 1186 8.01 -19.89 9.42
N ILE A 1187 8.42 -20.03 8.15
CA ILE A 1187 9.84 -19.98 7.74
C ILE A 1187 10.44 -18.60 8.04
N PHE A 1188 9.71 -17.53 7.71
CA PHE A 1188 10.15 -16.15 7.90
C PHE A 1188 10.32 -15.82 9.38
N ASP A 1189 9.38 -16.21 10.23
CA ASP A 1189 9.42 -16.00 11.68
C ASP A 1189 10.54 -16.83 12.32
N LEU A 1190 10.71 -18.10 11.93
CA LEU A 1190 11.75 -18.97 12.46
C LEU A 1190 13.15 -18.45 12.14
N LEU A 1191 13.34 -17.95 10.91
CA LEU A 1191 14.62 -17.42 10.46
C LEU A 1191 14.85 -15.97 10.91
N ASP A 1192 13.80 -15.24 11.27
CA ASP A 1192 13.80 -13.78 11.31
C ASP A 1192 14.25 -13.21 9.95
N ALA A 1193 13.63 -13.73 8.87
CA ALA A 1193 14.06 -13.49 7.50
C ALA A 1193 13.90 -12.03 7.08
N THR A 1194 12.80 -11.38 7.47
CA THR A 1194 12.55 -9.98 7.09
C THR A 1194 13.62 -9.05 7.61
N THR A 1195 13.97 -9.15 8.89
CA THR A 1195 15.02 -8.32 9.48
C THR A 1195 16.41 -8.68 8.95
N LYS A 1196 16.70 -9.97 8.75
CA LYS A 1196 18.06 -10.42 8.35
C LYS A 1196 18.36 -10.30 6.87
N THR A 1197 17.36 -10.37 5.99
CA THR A 1197 17.56 -10.33 4.53
C THR A 1197 16.90 -9.15 3.84
N GLY A 1198 15.97 -8.43 4.51
CA GLY A 1198 15.15 -7.40 3.88
C GLY A 1198 14.03 -7.94 3.00
N MET A 1199 13.83 -9.27 2.98
CA MET A 1199 12.74 -9.89 2.24
C MET A 1199 11.41 -9.70 2.97
N ILE A 1200 10.34 -9.38 2.25
CA ILE A 1200 8.99 -9.29 2.80
C ILE A 1200 8.04 -10.27 2.07
N LEU A 1201 6.96 -10.66 2.75
CA LEU A 1201 5.87 -11.42 2.15
C LEU A 1201 4.70 -10.48 1.83
N THR A 1202 4.12 -10.61 0.64
CA THR A 1202 2.89 -9.91 0.27
C THR A 1202 1.66 -10.58 0.89
N GLU A 1203 0.47 -9.99 0.75
CA GLU A 1203 -0.81 -10.57 1.20
C GLU A 1203 -1.10 -11.96 0.62
N SER A 1204 -0.59 -12.25 -0.59
CA SER A 1204 -0.71 -13.56 -1.26
C SER A 1204 0.45 -14.51 -0.95
N LEU A 1205 1.38 -14.08 -0.08
CA LEU A 1205 2.61 -14.78 0.28
C LEU A 1205 3.57 -14.97 -0.91
N ALA A 1206 3.59 -14.02 -1.84
CA ALA A 1206 4.73 -13.83 -2.73
C ALA A 1206 5.88 -13.15 -1.96
N MET A 1207 7.12 -13.38 -2.38
CA MET A 1207 8.30 -12.75 -1.76
C MET A 1207 8.71 -11.51 -2.54
N HIS A 1208 9.07 -10.45 -1.83
CA HIS A 1208 9.70 -9.25 -2.39
C HIS A 1208 11.09 -9.07 -1.75
N PRO A 1209 12.17 -8.80 -2.51
CA PRO A 1209 12.20 -8.65 -3.98
C PRO A 1209 11.80 -9.93 -4.72
N ALA A 1210 11.32 -9.81 -5.97
CA ALA A 1210 10.83 -10.97 -6.75
C ALA A 1210 11.90 -12.07 -6.91
N ALA A 1211 13.17 -11.68 -7.07
CA ALA A 1211 14.33 -12.57 -7.12
C ALA A 1211 14.68 -13.11 -5.71
N SER A 1212 13.81 -13.98 -5.18
CA SER A 1212 13.90 -14.55 -3.83
C SER A 1212 13.48 -16.02 -3.78
N VAL A 1213 14.13 -16.79 -2.90
CA VAL A 1213 13.83 -18.22 -2.66
C VAL A 1213 13.82 -18.50 -1.16
N SER A 1214 12.80 -19.21 -0.67
CA SER A 1214 12.76 -19.69 0.72
C SER A 1214 12.22 -21.12 0.79
N GLY A 1215 12.67 -21.88 1.79
CA GLY A 1215 12.29 -23.28 1.94
C GLY A 1215 12.88 -23.97 3.16
N LEU A 1216 12.62 -25.26 3.26
CA LEU A 1216 13.09 -26.16 4.31
C LEU A 1216 14.21 -27.03 3.78
N TYR A 1217 15.04 -27.58 4.67
CA TYR A 1217 16.07 -28.57 4.34
C TYR A 1217 15.80 -29.88 5.08
N PHE A 1218 15.89 -31.00 4.35
CA PHE A 1218 15.75 -32.36 4.87
C PHE A 1218 17.02 -33.16 4.62
N ALA A 1219 17.54 -33.81 5.67
CA ALA A 1219 18.79 -34.57 5.61
C ALA A 1219 18.61 -36.07 5.35
N HIS A 1220 17.39 -36.61 5.45
CA HIS A 1220 17.17 -38.05 5.37
C HIS A 1220 17.62 -38.61 3.99
N PRO A 1221 18.41 -39.71 3.92
CA PRO A 1221 18.97 -40.22 2.66
C PRO A 1221 17.93 -40.56 1.58
N GLN A 1222 16.71 -40.91 2.00
CA GLN A 1222 15.62 -41.29 1.11
C GLN A 1222 14.60 -40.16 0.85
N SER A 1223 14.84 -38.96 1.40
CA SER A 1223 14.01 -37.79 1.11
C SER A 1223 14.04 -37.48 -0.38
N ARG A 1224 12.89 -37.14 -0.96
CA ARG A 1224 12.76 -36.88 -2.39
C ARG A 1224 11.65 -35.87 -2.66
N TYR A 1225 11.75 -35.15 -3.77
CA TYR A 1225 10.63 -34.38 -4.28
C TYR A 1225 9.53 -35.34 -4.78
N PHE A 1226 8.34 -35.21 -4.22
CA PHE A 1226 7.12 -35.88 -4.67
C PHE A 1226 6.03 -34.81 -4.79
N ALA A 1227 5.02 -35.03 -5.64
CA ALA A 1227 3.88 -34.12 -5.70
C ALA A 1227 2.76 -34.60 -4.78
N VAL A 1228 2.21 -33.72 -3.93
CA VAL A 1228 1.03 -34.02 -3.10
C VAL A 1228 -0.19 -34.33 -3.98
N ASP A 1229 -0.30 -33.65 -5.13
CA ASP A 1229 -1.38 -33.75 -6.11
C ASP A 1229 -2.77 -33.50 -5.51
N ARG A 1230 -3.60 -34.54 -5.40
CA ARG A 1230 -5.02 -34.45 -5.04
C ARG A 1230 -5.25 -35.00 -3.64
N ILE A 1231 -5.97 -34.23 -2.81
CA ILE A 1231 -6.34 -34.58 -1.44
C ILE A 1231 -7.86 -34.59 -1.27
N ASP A 1232 -8.37 -35.45 -0.39
CA ASP A 1232 -9.79 -35.51 -0.05
C ASP A 1232 -10.17 -34.50 1.04
N ARG A 1233 -11.48 -34.42 1.29
CA ARG A 1233 -12.04 -33.50 2.30
C ARG A 1233 -11.62 -33.84 3.73
N GLU A 1234 -11.44 -35.13 4.04
CA GLU A 1234 -11.02 -35.57 5.38
C GLU A 1234 -9.63 -35.02 5.72
N GLN A 1235 -8.69 -35.07 4.76
CA GLN A 1235 -7.37 -34.48 4.96
C GLN A 1235 -7.42 -32.95 5.05
N VAL A 1236 -8.29 -32.27 4.29
CA VAL A 1236 -8.47 -30.82 4.38
C VAL A 1236 -8.99 -30.40 5.75
N GLU A 1237 -10.01 -31.10 6.27
CA GLU A 1237 -10.57 -30.85 7.60
C GLU A 1237 -9.54 -31.11 8.71
N ASP A 1238 -8.75 -32.17 8.57
CA ASP A 1238 -7.64 -32.47 9.48
C ASP A 1238 -6.56 -31.37 9.45
N TYR A 1239 -6.15 -30.94 8.26
CA TYR A 1239 -5.14 -29.90 8.06
C TYR A 1239 -5.61 -28.54 8.59
N ALA A 1240 -6.86 -28.15 8.33
CA ALA A 1240 -7.47 -26.93 8.85
C ALA A 1240 -7.42 -26.89 10.38
N ARG A 1241 -7.79 -27.99 11.04
CA ARG A 1241 -7.68 -28.13 12.49
C ARG A 1241 -6.24 -28.03 12.99
N ARG A 1242 -5.27 -28.66 12.30
CA ARG A 1242 -3.84 -28.60 12.68
C ARG A 1242 -3.28 -27.18 12.58
N LYS A 1243 -3.67 -26.42 11.55
CA LYS A 1243 -3.24 -25.03 11.34
C LYS A 1243 -4.00 -24.00 12.17
N GLY A 1244 -5.13 -24.38 12.79
CA GLY A 1244 -6.02 -23.43 13.45
C GLY A 1244 -6.73 -22.49 12.47
N MET A 1245 -6.90 -22.92 11.21
CA MET A 1245 -7.58 -22.19 10.14
C MET A 1245 -8.95 -22.81 9.86
N THR A 1246 -9.84 -22.07 9.21
CA THR A 1246 -11.13 -22.61 8.78
C THR A 1246 -10.98 -23.48 7.53
N VAL A 1247 -11.90 -24.43 7.33
CA VAL A 1247 -11.91 -25.28 6.13
C VAL A 1247 -11.97 -24.46 4.83
N PRO A 1248 -12.83 -23.43 4.70
CA PRO A 1248 -12.86 -22.58 3.51
C PRO A 1248 -11.54 -21.86 3.22
N GLU A 1249 -10.80 -21.43 4.25
CA GLU A 1249 -9.50 -20.79 4.05
C GLU A 1249 -8.47 -21.78 3.49
N ILE A 1250 -8.42 -23.02 4.02
CA ILE A 1250 -7.55 -24.07 3.49
C ILE A 1250 -7.95 -24.45 2.07
N GLU A 1251 -9.26 -24.57 1.79
CA GLU A 1251 -9.78 -24.85 0.45
C GLU A 1251 -9.38 -23.77 -0.56
N ARG A 1252 -9.31 -22.49 -0.13
CA ARG A 1252 -8.78 -21.39 -0.95
C ARG A 1252 -7.30 -21.62 -1.28
N TRP A 1253 -6.44 -21.77 -0.26
CA TRP A 1253 -4.99 -21.90 -0.45
C TRP A 1253 -4.59 -23.18 -1.20
N LEU A 1254 -5.35 -24.26 -1.03
CA LEU A 1254 -5.12 -25.57 -1.66
C LEU A 1254 -6.07 -25.86 -2.83
N SER A 1255 -6.73 -24.84 -3.39
CA SER A 1255 -7.67 -24.97 -4.51
C SER A 1255 -7.16 -25.87 -5.66
N PRO A 1256 -5.88 -25.77 -6.11
CA PRO A 1256 -5.37 -26.65 -7.16
C PRO A 1256 -5.20 -28.10 -6.74
N ASN A 1257 -5.17 -28.40 -5.44
CA ASN A 1257 -4.91 -29.71 -4.85
C ASN A 1257 -6.19 -30.41 -4.38
N LEU A 1258 -7.35 -29.76 -4.42
CA LEU A 1258 -8.60 -30.39 -4.02
C LEU A 1258 -9.00 -31.53 -4.98
N GLY A 1259 -9.22 -32.71 -4.42
CA GLY A 1259 -9.75 -33.90 -5.10
C GLY A 1259 -11.28 -33.95 -5.17
N TYR A 1260 -11.96 -32.91 -4.67
CA TYR A 1260 -13.40 -32.76 -4.60
C TYR A 1260 -13.80 -31.32 -4.95
N GLU A 1261 -15.09 -31.09 -5.16
CA GLU A 1261 -15.65 -29.73 -5.29
C GLU A 1261 -16.11 -29.26 -3.90
N PRO A 1262 -15.53 -28.16 -3.36
CA PRO A 1262 -15.87 -27.62 -2.04
C PRO A 1262 -17.27 -27.01 -1.96
#